data_AF-A0A955ATX7-F1
#
_entry.id   AF-A0A955ATX7-F1
#
_cell.length_a   1.000
_cell.length_b   1.000
_cell.length_c   1.000
_cell.angle_alpha   90.00
_cell.angle_beta   90.00
_cell.angle_gamma   90.00
#
_symmetry.space_group_name_H-M   'P 1'
#
loop_
_entity.id
_entity.type
_entity.pdbx_description
1 polymer ?
#
loop_
_entity_poly.entity_id
_entity_poly.type
_entity_poly.pdbx_seq_one_letter_code
_entity_poly.pdbx_strand_id
1 'polypeptide(L)'
;VHYASGAMWAAAATLLGLVVRGQIQWNANSLRLLLDAILSAETGFLLTGVAVVFAALFIVLRRMGQPTFADIYGHLSGVAAAIGFLFVTGFGFGRIESATSVCLLYVLYAIGCYVAAHVSGRRWLEGIGATLLTLASAQAIAFPVEPHWGWAAAWSLAAAVASTVLYVIDFGYRTWRKTPFDPAAPTPQAAILNNAAASILSIASLLVVRDAPHYALFLSVALLWLVSAVLQQAKECYWAHQGFLLLAAVAGVHRAIHLQPWYQAVPLGDLHPQATQWYALAIVAIVGLWKVLRSSLDSVAAKQPILIRLSELTRHQAVERLTHGFALICLLWLVLYAVFPGVIQELAPRGASLDTIRISVETASGTVERQVVDPASLQVFRLPHQAAAGRGTWWLLIGCLVLTGIDWMAKRKSQRMIRPAVSALLAIVGLGFILFAANWNAQLATASAVRWSTSVYFLLASAALWIYARIASRKLNVEQNKSTSPDQCRADLWRWFGVFTTVTLLPLASMLVAVVMMCFLIRGSNLGMQLWSTSWLATGLLLGAVLVGVERTVSRFQILRDDHLQKMRMVVAPSVVLLAMPMIAMFVYLLARILGSHPITGPNPGSVFANMGVNRSFTIPMLLLAVGLVGNAICLRSAELGLASSLVFNLCATSAYLMAVGNAGMSTDHWLQLAELNSLVSTIFALAWLLYLWLRYGEPLDTQGLQRWLVPQWIIAVVPFLASLAVIAGIIMIEGRTTTTFVRSAGIAGWANLLSLGVLAWFSRRTLFGSLRWEGLV
;
A
#
# COMPACT_ATOMS: atom_id res chain seq x y z
N VAL A 1 63.20 -35.75 4.87
CA VAL A 1 63.27 -36.65 3.70
C VAL A 1 61.88 -37.00 3.16
N HIS A 2 60.98 -37.62 3.93
CA HIS A 2 59.64 -37.99 3.42
C HIS A 2 58.80 -36.81 2.90
N TYR A 3 58.79 -35.66 3.57
CA TYR A 3 58.12 -34.45 3.09
C TYR A 3 58.69 -33.94 1.75
N ALA A 4 60.02 -33.96 1.59
CA ALA A 4 60.68 -33.56 0.35
C ALA A 4 60.36 -34.54 -0.79
N SER A 5 60.35 -35.85 -0.53
CA SER A 5 59.97 -36.84 -1.53
C SER A 5 58.51 -36.72 -1.96
N GLY A 6 57.58 -36.44 -1.03
CA GLY A 6 56.17 -36.21 -1.34
C GLY A 6 55.95 -34.95 -2.17
N ALA A 7 56.65 -33.86 -1.85
CA ALA A 7 56.61 -32.63 -2.62
C ALA A 7 57.19 -32.79 -4.03
N MET A 8 58.30 -33.52 -4.19
CA MET A 8 58.88 -33.83 -5.50
C MET A 8 57.94 -34.70 -6.35
N TRP A 9 57.28 -35.69 -5.76
CA TRP A 9 56.28 -36.49 -6.46
C TRP A 9 55.05 -35.68 -6.88
N ALA A 10 54.55 -34.79 -6.03
CA ALA A 10 53.46 -33.89 -6.39
C ALA A 10 53.85 -32.95 -7.55
N ALA A 11 55.05 -32.37 -7.49
CA ALA A 11 55.58 -31.53 -8.57
C ALA A 11 55.74 -32.31 -9.89
N ALA A 12 56.31 -33.51 -9.83
CA ALA A 12 56.49 -34.38 -10.99
C ALA A 12 55.15 -34.82 -11.60
N ALA A 13 54.18 -35.22 -10.78
CA ALA A 13 52.83 -35.60 -11.24
C ALA A 13 52.08 -34.42 -11.88
N THR A 14 52.25 -33.21 -11.33
CA THR A 14 51.63 -32.00 -11.87
C THR A 14 52.25 -31.62 -13.22
N LEU A 15 53.58 -31.64 -13.33
CA LEU A 15 54.29 -31.42 -14.60
C LEU A 15 53.92 -32.46 -15.65
N LEU A 16 53.84 -33.74 -15.27
CA LEU A 16 53.41 -34.81 -16.17
C LEU A 16 51.98 -34.59 -16.67
N GLY A 17 51.06 -34.18 -15.79
CA GLY A 17 49.67 -33.88 -16.15
C GLY A 17 49.55 -32.74 -17.17
N LEU A 18 50.33 -31.67 -17.00
CA LEU A 18 50.38 -30.54 -17.93
C LEU A 18 50.95 -30.95 -19.31
N VAL A 19 51.95 -31.83 -19.33
CA VAL A 19 52.53 -32.38 -20.57
C VAL A 19 51.52 -33.26 -21.30
N VAL A 20 50.82 -34.16 -20.60
CA VAL A 20 49.83 -35.07 -21.20
C VAL A 20 48.66 -34.31 -21.83
N ARG A 21 48.27 -33.17 -21.28
CA ARG A 21 47.24 -32.29 -21.85
C ARG A 21 47.71 -31.44 -23.03
N GLY A 22 48.98 -31.52 -23.41
CA GLY A 22 49.55 -30.77 -24.53
C GLY A 22 49.76 -29.28 -24.26
N GLN A 23 49.66 -28.84 -23.00
CA GLN A 23 49.83 -27.42 -22.64
C GLN A 23 51.29 -26.99 -22.60
N ILE A 24 52.20 -27.94 -22.42
CA ILE A 24 53.64 -27.71 -22.42
C ILE A 24 54.25 -28.51 -23.57
N GLN A 25 54.68 -27.81 -24.63
CA GLN A 25 55.59 -28.38 -25.62
C GLN A 25 57.02 -28.16 -25.13
N TRP A 26 57.84 -29.20 -25.13
CA TRP A 26 59.25 -29.13 -24.71
C TRP A 26 60.07 -28.36 -25.76
N ASN A 27 60.01 -27.03 -25.73
CA ASN A 27 60.86 -26.14 -26.51
C ASN A 27 61.57 -25.13 -25.58
N ALA A 28 62.81 -24.76 -25.87
CA ALA A 28 63.65 -23.93 -25.00
C ALA A 28 63.16 -22.47 -24.85
N ASN A 29 62.29 -21.99 -25.75
CA ASN A 29 61.70 -20.65 -25.69
C ASN A 29 60.48 -20.53 -24.73
N SER A 30 60.19 -21.60 -23.98
CA SER A 30 58.91 -21.77 -23.26
C SER A 30 58.92 -21.35 -21.79
N LEU A 31 59.98 -20.74 -21.23
CA LEU A 31 60.03 -20.46 -19.78
C LEU A 31 58.82 -19.64 -19.31
N ARG A 32 58.36 -18.68 -20.12
CA ARG A 32 57.17 -17.89 -19.83
C ARG A 32 55.89 -18.72 -19.93
N LEU A 33 55.75 -19.57 -20.96
CA LEU A 33 54.62 -20.48 -21.11
C LEU A 33 54.59 -21.55 -20.00
N LEU A 34 55.75 -22.00 -19.53
CA LEU A 34 55.89 -22.91 -18.40
C LEU A 34 55.48 -22.22 -17.10
N LEU A 35 55.92 -20.98 -16.87
CA LEU A 35 55.50 -20.18 -15.73
C LEU A 35 53.99 -19.88 -15.77
N ASP A 36 53.44 -19.53 -16.93
CA ASP A 36 52.00 -19.28 -17.10
C ASP A 36 51.18 -20.58 -16.91
N ALA A 37 51.68 -21.73 -17.37
CA ALA A 37 51.06 -23.03 -17.14
C ALA A 37 51.13 -23.45 -15.66
N ILE A 38 52.28 -23.26 -14.99
CA ILE A 38 52.44 -23.54 -13.55
C ILE A 38 51.58 -22.58 -12.72
N LEU A 39 51.56 -21.29 -13.06
CA LEU A 39 50.75 -20.23 -12.45
C LEU A 39 49.35 -20.15 -13.08
N SER A 40 48.69 -21.30 -13.22
CA SER A 40 47.35 -21.41 -13.79
C SER A 40 46.35 -22.04 -12.82
N ALA A 41 45.07 -21.81 -13.10
CA ALA A 41 43.99 -22.52 -12.41
C ALA A 41 44.10 -24.05 -12.63
N GLU A 42 44.56 -24.49 -13.80
CA GLU A 42 44.73 -25.92 -14.13
C GLU A 42 45.74 -26.64 -13.26
N THR A 43 46.86 -25.99 -12.95
CA THR A 43 47.83 -26.51 -11.98
C THR A 43 47.18 -26.68 -10.62
N GLY A 44 46.33 -25.73 -10.20
CA GLY A 44 45.54 -25.87 -8.98
C GLY A 44 44.53 -27.05 -9.02
N PHE A 45 43.91 -27.34 -10.18
CA PHE A 45 43.07 -28.54 -10.36
C PHE A 45 43.87 -29.83 -10.16
N LEU A 46 45.03 -29.94 -10.79
CA LEU A 46 45.89 -31.12 -10.68
C LEU A 46 46.34 -31.34 -9.24
N LEU A 47 46.78 -30.27 -8.55
CA LEU A 47 47.16 -30.33 -7.13
C LEU A 47 46.01 -30.75 -6.22
N THR A 48 44.77 -30.38 -6.56
CA THR A 48 43.59 -30.85 -5.81
C THR A 48 43.38 -32.36 -5.98
N GLY A 49 43.57 -32.88 -7.19
CA GLY A 49 43.56 -34.32 -7.44
C GLY A 49 44.62 -35.06 -6.61
N VAL A 50 45.84 -34.53 -6.56
CA VAL A 50 46.92 -35.06 -5.71
C VAL A 50 46.54 -35.02 -4.23
N ALA A 51 45.93 -33.93 -3.76
CA ALA A 51 45.48 -33.81 -2.37
C ALA A 51 44.43 -34.87 -2.00
N VAL A 52 43.49 -35.18 -2.90
CA VAL A 52 42.47 -36.24 -2.71
C VAL A 52 43.12 -37.62 -2.63
N VAL A 53 44.11 -37.91 -3.48
CA VAL A 53 44.86 -39.19 -3.44
C VAL A 53 45.59 -39.33 -2.11
N PHE A 54 46.28 -38.28 -1.64
CA PHE A 54 46.94 -38.30 -0.34
C PHE A 54 45.95 -38.43 0.83
N ALA A 55 44.76 -37.82 0.75
CA ALA A 55 43.72 -37.99 1.75
C ALA A 55 43.19 -39.44 1.79
N ALA A 56 43.02 -40.09 0.64
CA ALA A 56 42.62 -41.49 0.56
C ALA A 56 43.69 -42.41 1.18
N LEU A 57 44.97 -42.17 0.87
CA LEU A 57 46.10 -42.89 1.46
C LEU A 57 46.18 -42.70 2.98
N PHE A 58 45.95 -41.47 3.47
CA PHE A 58 45.83 -41.20 4.91
C PHE A 58 44.78 -42.10 5.58
N ILE A 59 43.58 -42.19 5.00
CA ILE A 59 42.48 -43.01 5.55
C ILE A 59 42.84 -44.50 5.54
N VAL A 60 43.40 -45.00 4.44
CA VAL A 60 43.80 -46.42 4.30
C VAL A 60 44.88 -46.78 5.31
N LEU A 61 45.96 -45.99 5.39
CA LEU A 61 47.07 -46.24 6.31
C LEU A 61 46.64 -46.15 7.78
N ARG A 62 45.73 -45.22 8.10
CA ARG A 62 45.18 -45.11 9.46
C ARG A 62 44.33 -46.33 9.83
N ARG A 63 43.56 -46.89 8.89
CA ARG A 63 42.83 -48.16 9.09
C ARG A 63 43.75 -49.37 9.22
N MET A 64 44.91 -49.35 8.57
CA MET A 64 45.93 -50.38 8.67
C MET A 64 46.77 -50.30 9.96
N GLY A 65 46.46 -49.39 10.89
CA GLY A 65 47.21 -49.26 12.14
C GLY A 65 48.59 -48.62 11.96
N GLN A 66 48.79 -47.85 10.89
CA GLN A 66 50.05 -47.14 10.58
C GLN A 66 49.90 -45.62 10.81
N PRO A 67 49.77 -45.14 12.07
CA PRO A 67 49.43 -43.75 12.36
C PRO A 67 50.50 -42.76 11.90
N THR A 68 51.78 -43.12 12.01
CA THR A 68 52.90 -42.24 11.67
C THR A 68 52.93 -41.91 10.18
N PHE A 69 52.74 -42.91 9.31
CA PHE A 69 52.66 -42.69 7.87
C PHE A 69 51.38 -42.00 7.47
N ALA A 70 50.26 -42.37 8.11
CA ALA A 70 49.00 -41.67 7.90
C ALA A 70 49.18 -40.16 8.13
N ASP A 71 49.70 -39.74 9.28
CA ASP A 71 49.83 -38.31 9.61
C ASP A 71 50.71 -37.55 8.58
N ILE A 72 51.77 -38.17 8.05
CA ILE A 72 52.58 -37.59 6.96
C ILE A 72 51.75 -37.34 5.70
N TYR A 73 50.98 -38.33 5.23
CA TYR A 73 50.12 -38.18 4.06
C TYR A 73 48.96 -37.20 4.32
N GLY A 74 48.47 -37.12 5.56
CA GLY A 74 47.50 -36.12 5.98
C GLY A 74 48.04 -34.70 5.86
N HIS A 75 49.27 -34.46 6.32
CA HIS A 75 49.94 -33.17 6.16
C HIS A 75 50.22 -32.82 4.70
N LEU A 76 50.72 -33.77 3.90
CA LEU A 76 50.95 -33.57 2.46
C LEU A 76 49.65 -33.26 1.71
N SER A 77 48.56 -33.95 2.05
CA SER A 77 47.22 -33.64 1.52
C SER A 77 46.80 -32.21 1.86
N GLY A 78 46.97 -31.79 3.12
CA GLY A 78 46.64 -30.44 3.56
C GLY A 78 47.44 -29.34 2.85
N VAL A 79 48.75 -29.54 2.66
CA VAL A 79 49.60 -28.60 1.93
C VAL A 79 49.23 -28.55 0.44
N ALA A 80 49.05 -29.71 -0.20
CA ALA A 80 48.64 -29.77 -1.60
C ALA A 80 47.27 -29.12 -1.83
N ALA A 81 46.31 -29.32 -0.92
CA ALA A 81 45.00 -28.67 -0.95
C ALA A 81 45.10 -27.15 -0.77
N ALA A 82 45.90 -26.67 0.19
CA ALA A 82 46.06 -25.25 0.43
C ALA A 82 46.71 -24.53 -0.76
N ILE A 83 47.74 -25.13 -1.35
CA ILE A 83 48.39 -24.61 -2.55
C ILE A 83 47.42 -24.68 -3.74
N GLY A 84 46.80 -25.84 -3.99
CA GLY A 84 45.83 -26.00 -5.07
C GLY A 84 44.69 -24.98 -5.00
N PHE A 85 44.16 -24.74 -3.79
CA PHE A 85 43.17 -23.71 -3.52
C PHE A 85 43.65 -22.29 -3.83
N LEU A 86 44.87 -21.93 -3.43
CA LEU A 86 45.45 -20.61 -3.74
C LEU A 86 45.61 -20.40 -5.24
N PHE A 87 46.06 -21.42 -5.99
CA PHE A 87 46.21 -21.33 -7.44
C PHE A 87 44.85 -21.19 -8.14
N VAL A 88 43.87 -22.03 -7.79
CA VAL A 88 42.53 -21.95 -8.39
C VAL A 88 41.84 -20.64 -8.05
N THR A 89 42.00 -20.12 -6.83
CA THR A 89 41.44 -18.84 -6.43
C THR A 89 42.14 -17.67 -7.11
N GLY A 90 43.47 -17.63 -7.06
CA GLY A 90 44.25 -16.51 -7.60
C GLY A 90 44.21 -16.40 -9.12
N PHE A 91 44.15 -17.53 -9.83
CA PHE A 91 44.21 -17.54 -11.29
C PHE A 91 42.90 -17.94 -11.97
N GLY A 92 41.95 -18.54 -11.25
CA GLY A 92 40.67 -19.00 -11.80
C GLY A 92 39.46 -18.17 -11.38
N PHE A 93 39.42 -17.68 -10.14
CA PHE A 93 38.32 -16.81 -9.69
C PHE A 93 38.30 -15.53 -10.53
N GLY A 94 37.12 -15.08 -10.96
CA GLY A 94 37.04 -13.91 -11.83
C GLY A 94 37.11 -14.17 -13.34
N ARG A 95 37.32 -15.42 -13.80
CA ARG A 95 37.52 -15.71 -15.23
C ARG A 95 36.42 -16.60 -15.81
N ILE A 96 35.95 -16.27 -17.01
CA ILE A 96 34.89 -17.00 -17.73
C ILE A 96 35.33 -18.42 -18.08
N GLU A 97 36.54 -18.56 -18.64
CA GLU A 97 37.07 -19.84 -19.14
C GLU A 97 37.20 -20.92 -18.07
N SER A 98 37.32 -20.54 -16.79
CA SER A 98 37.55 -21.44 -15.68
C SER A 98 36.43 -21.45 -14.63
N ALA A 99 35.33 -20.71 -14.84
CA ALA A 99 34.30 -20.53 -13.82
C ALA A 99 33.63 -21.84 -13.39
N THR A 100 33.32 -22.75 -14.31
CA THR A 100 32.72 -24.06 -14.00
C THR A 100 33.64 -24.90 -13.13
N SER A 101 34.90 -24.97 -13.53
CA SER A 101 35.91 -25.76 -12.83
C SER A 101 36.13 -25.20 -11.42
N VAL A 102 36.30 -23.87 -11.29
CA VAL A 102 36.55 -23.19 -10.01
C VAL A 102 35.38 -23.42 -9.06
N CYS A 103 34.16 -23.30 -9.55
CA CYS A 103 32.95 -23.57 -8.77
C CYS A 103 32.93 -25.00 -8.23
N LEU A 104 33.16 -26.00 -9.10
CA LEU A 104 33.18 -27.41 -8.70
C LEU A 104 34.27 -27.69 -7.66
N LEU A 105 35.43 -27.07 -7.80
CA LEU A 105 36.54 -27.24 -6.86
C LEU A 105 36.22 -26.67 -5.47
N TYR A 106 35.61 -25.49 -5.42
CA TYR A 106 35.18 -24.89 -4.16
C TYR A 106 34.10 -25.73 -3.47
N VAL A 107 33.18 -26.33 -4.23
CA VAL A 107 32.21 -27.30 -3.68
C VAL A 107 32.92 -28.52 -3.10
N LEU A 108 33.90 -29.09 -3.80
CA LEU A 108 34.67 -30.24 -3.30
C LEU A 108 35.46 -29.89 -2.03
N TYR A 109 36.12 -28.74 -2.00
CA TYR A 109 36.83 -28.29 -0.80
C TYR A 109 35.89 -28.03 0.36
N ALA A 110 34.71 -27.47 0.10
CA ALA A 110 33.71 -27.27 1.14
C ALA A 110 33.24 -28.60 1.74
N ILE A 111 32.94 -29.60 0.91
CA ILE A 111 32.59 -30.96 1.38
C ILE A 111 33.73 -31.51 2.24
N GLY A 112 34.98 -31.38 1.78
CA GLY A 112 36.17 -31.78 2.54
C GLY A 112 36.25 -31.09 3.91
N CYS A 113 36.01 -29.77 3.98
CA CYS A 113 35.98 -29.01 5.21
C CYS A 113 34.88 -29.48 6.18
N TYR A 114 33.67 -29.78 5.69
CA TYR A 114 32.59 -30.31 6.54
C TYR A 114 32.88 -31.71 7.06
N VAL A 115 33.42 -32.60 6.22
CA VAL A 115 33.85 -33.94 6.65
C VAL A 115 34.96 -33.83 7.70
N ALA A 116 35.96 -32.98 7.46
CA ALA A 116 37.05 -32.76 8.40
C ALA A 116 36.56 -32.14 9.72
N ALA A 117 35.62 -31.20 9.67
CA ALA A 117 34.99 -30.64 10.86
C ALA A 117 34.28 -31.72 11.68
N HIS A 118 33.52 -32.60 11.01
CA HIS A 118 32.81 -33.70 11.65
C HIS A 118 33.76 -34.70 12.32
N VAL A 119 34.82 -35.10 11.62
CA VAL A 119 35.79 -36.09 12.13
C VAL A 119 36.65 -35.51 13.26
N SER A 120 37.06 -34.24 13.15
CA SER A 120 37.98 -33.62 14.12
C SER A 120 37.31 -32.90 15.29
N GLY A 121 35.99 -32.66 15.22
CA GLY A 121 35.26 -31.81 16.16
C GLY A 121 35.62 -30.32 16.08
N ARG A 122 36.42 -29.90 15.09
CA ARG A 122 36.89 -28.52 14.94
C ARG A 122 35.88 -27.67 14.17
N ARG A 123 35.09 -26.90 14.91
CA ARG A 123 34.00 -26.06 14.36
C ARG A 123 34.45 -25.04 13.30
N TRP A 124 35.62 -24.43 13.42
CA TRP A 124 36.08 -23.39 12.47
C TRP A 124 36.18 -23.87 11.02
N LEU A 125 36.39 -25.18 10.81
CA LEU A 125 36.40 -25.80 9.47
C LEU A 125 35.03 -25.71 8.78
N GLU A 126 33.93 -25.75 9.52
CA GLU A 126 32.58 -25.57 8.98
C GLU A 126 32.42 -24.17 8.38
N GLY A 127 33.00 -23.15 9.03
CA GLY A 127 32.97 -21.76 8.55
C GLY A 127 33.77 -21.58 7.26
N ILE A 128 34.90 -22.27 7.11
CA ILE A 128 35.67 -22.29 5.86
C ILE A 128 34.86 -22.97 4.76
N GLY A 129 34.28 -24.14 5.02
CA GLY A 129 33.45 -24.85 4.05
C GLY A 129 32.28 -24.01 3.56
N ALA A 130 31.63 -23.27 4.47
CA ALA A 130 30.59 -22.31 4.14
C ALA A 130 31.06 -21.21 3.19
N THR A 131 32.19 -20.59 3.53
CA THR A 131 32.79 -19.51 2.76
C THR A 131 33.13 -19.97 1.35
N LEU A 132 33.66 -21.19 1.22
CA LEU A 132 33.95 -21.81 -0.07
C LEU A 132 32.69 -22.05 -0.90
N LEU A 133 31.59 -22.54 -0.31
CA LEU A 133 30.30 -22.67 -1.02
C LEU A 133 29.75 -21.31 -1.47
N THR A 134 29.89 -20.28 -0.62
CA THR A 134 29.49 -18.91 -0.96
C THR A 134 30.32 -18.38 -2.13
N LEU A 135 31.64 -18.60 -2.13
CA LEU A 135 32.52 -18.21 -3.23
C LEU A 135 32.25 -19.04 -4.50
N ALA A 136 31.92 -20.33 -4.38
CA ALA A 136 31.55 -21.18 -5.52
C ALA A 136 30.31 -20.61 -6.22
N SER A 137 29.32 -20.25 -5.40
CA SER A 137 28.14 -19.54 -5.85
C SER A 137 28.56 -18.24 -6.54
N ALA A 138 29.33 -17.37 -5.86
CA ALA A 138 29.79 -16.06 -6.38
C ALA A 138 30.41 -16.16 -7.79
N GLN A 139 31.30 -17.13 -7.97
CA GLN A 139 31.96 -17.38 -9.25
C GLN A 139 30.98 -17.80 -10.34
N ALA A 140 30.04 -18.71 -10.04
CA ALA A 140 29.03 -19.17 -10.98
C ALA A 140 28.08 -18.05 -11.45
N ILE A 141 27.93 -17.00 -10.65
CA ILE A 141 27.07 -15.85 -10.95
C ILE A 141 27.78 -14.87 -11.89
N ALA A 142 28.99 -14.45 -11.51
CA ALA A 142 29.67 -13.33 -12.14
C ALA A 142 30.12 -13.68 -13.56
N PHE A 143 30.31 -14.97 -13.84
CA PHE A 143 30.82 -15.46 -15.11
C PHE A 143 29.91 -16.55 -15.66
N PRO A 144 28.75 -16.17 -16.24
CA PRO A 144 27.88 -17.13 -16.91
C PRO A 144 28.63 -17.66 -18.13
N VAL A 145 29.02 -18.94 -18.07
CA VAL A 145 29.92 -19.56 -19.06
C VAL A 145 29.26 -19.68 -20.45
N GLU A 146 27.94 -19.56 -20.57
CA GLU A 146 27.22 -19.53 -21.85
C GLU A 146 25.83 -18.85 -21.71
N PRO A 147 25.32 -18.17 -22.75
CA PRO A 147 24.03 -17.46 -22.69
C PRO A 147 22.78 -18.35 -22.59
N HIS A 148 22.91 -19.68 -22.69
CA HIS A 148 21.76 -20.57 -22.88
C HIS A 148 21.25 -21.28 -21.60
N TRP A 149 21.89 -21.13 -20.42
CA TRP A 149 21.64 -22.07 -19.31
C TRP A 149 21.33 -21.39 -17.96
N GLY A 150 20.11 -21.64 -17.45
CA GLY A 150 19.63 -21.34 -16.09
C GLY A 150 20.34 -22.13 -14.97
N TRP A 151 21.63 -22.43 -15.12
CA TRP A 151 22.39 -23.35 -14.27
C TRP A 151 23.09 -22.67 -13.10
N ALA A 152 23.43 -21.38 -13.20
CA ALA A 152 23.96 -20.62 -12.06
C ALA A 152 22.96 -20.59 -10.88
N ALA A 153 21.67 -20.49 -11.20
CA ALA A 153 20.58 -20.63 -10.22
C ALA A 153 20.49 -22.05 -9.65
N ALA A 154 20.67 -23.08 -10.48
CA ALA A 154 20.64 -24.48 -10.02
C ALA A 154 21.82 -24.83 -9.11
N TRP A 155 23.03 -24.34 -9.40
CA TRP A 155 24.22 -24.58 -8.59
C TRP A 155 24.18 -23.86 -7.24
N SER A 156 23.76 -22.58 -7.23
CA SER A 156 23.56 -21.85 -5.98
C SER A 156 22.45 -22.45 -5.13
N LEU A 157 21.36 -22.91 -5.75
CA LEU A 157 20.32 -23.67 -5.06
C LEU A 157 20.86 -24.99 -4.51
N ALA A 158 21.65 -25.75 -5.29
CA ALA A 158 22.24 -27.00 -4.84
C ALA A 158 23.19 -26.80 -3.64
N ALA A 159 24.00 -25.73 -3.65
CA ALA A 159 24.87 -25.35 -2.53
C ALA A 159 24.06 -24.96 -1.27
N ALA A 160 22.98 -24.19 -1.44
CA ALA A 160 22.10 -23.81 -0.34
C ALA A 160 21.32 -25.02 0.22
N VAL A 161 20.87 -25.93 -0.64
CA VAL A 161 20.26 -27.22 -0.25
C VAL A 161 21.28 -28.05 0.53
N ALA A 162 22.49 -28.25 0.01
CA ALA A 162 23.52 -29.05 0.66
C ALA A 162 23.86 -28.51 2.06
N SER A 163 24.07 -27.20 2.20
CA SER A 163 24.37 -26.59 3.50
C SER A 163 23.20 -26.67 4.48
N THR A 164 21.96 -26.52 4.00
CA THR A 164 20.76 -26.68 4.84
C THR A 164 20.56 -28.14 5.28
N VAL A 165 20.80 -29.11 4.40
CA VAL A 165 20.75 -30.54 4.73
C VAL A 165 21.81 -30.90 5.77
N LEU A 166 23.04 -30.44 5.61
CA LEU A 166 24.11 -30.64 6.60
C LEU A 166 23.72 -30.03 7.97
N TYR A 167 23.07 -28.87 7.96
CA TYR A 167 22.58 -28.25 9.18
C TYR A 167 21.43 -29.05 9.85
N VAL A 168 20.51 -29.61 9.08
CA VAL A 168 19.46 -30.52 9.58
C VAL A 168 20.09 -31.77 10.23
N ILE A 169 21.11 -32.34 9.60
CA ILE A 169 21.82 -33.52 10.11
C ILE A 169 22.52 -33.19 11.44
N ASP A 170 23.26 -32.07 11.52
CA ASP A 170 23.91 -31.63 12.76
C ASP A 170 22.87 -31.37 13.87
N PHE A 171 21.77 -30.71 13.55
CA PHE A 171 20.69 -30.47 14.51
C PHE A 171 20.06 -31.77 15.03
N GLY A 172 19.75 -32.71 14.14
CA GLY A 172 19.20 -34.02 14.50
C GLY A 172 20.15 -34.82 15.40
N TYR A 173 21.44 -34.82 15.05
CA TYR A 173 22.48 -35.48 15.84
C TYR A 173 22.63 -34.87 17.23
N ARG A 174 22.62 -33.54 17.36
CA ARG A 174 22.71 -32.85 18.65
C ARG A 174 21.48 -33.06 19.52
N THR A 175 20.30 -33.03 18.90
CA THR A 175 19.03 -33.32 19.58
C THR A 175 19.05 -34.74 20.15
N TRP A 176 19.54 -35.70 19.36
CA TRP A 176 19.70 -37.09 19.80
C TRP A 176 20.73 -37.22 20.96
N ARG A 177 21.85 -36.49 20.89
CA ARG A 177 22.87 -36.47 21.95
C ARG A 177 22.55 -35.57 23.15
N LYS A 178 21.40 -34.90 23.17
CA LYS A 178 21.00 -33.91 24.20
C LYS A 178 22.05 -32.82 24.43
N THR A 179 22.86 -32.48 23.43
CA THR A 179 23.83 -31.39 23.56
C THR A 179 23.13 -30.04 23.37
N PRO A 180 23.45 -29.01 24.18
CA PRO A 180 22.82 -27.71 24.04
C PRO A 180 23.11 -27.12 22.67
N PHE A 181 22.07 -26.60 22.03
CA PHE A 181 22.17 -25.94 20.74
C PHE A 181 22.86 -24.58 20.92
N ASP A 182 23.98 -24.41 20.22
CA ASP A 182 24.75 -23.17 20.21
C ASP A 182 24.46 -22.44 18.89
N PRO A 183 23.64 -21.37 18.89
CA PRO A 183 23.31 -20.63 17.67
C PRO A 183 24.52 -19.90 17.07
N ALA A 184 25.59 -19.70 17.85
CA ALA A 184 26.85 -19.12 17.36
C ALA A 184 27.76 -20.17 16.70
N ALA A 185 27.31 -21.43 16.60
CA ALA A 185 28.06 -22.43 15.86
C ALA A 185 28.18 -22.02 14.37
N PRO A 186 29.33 -22.30 13.74
CA PRO A 186 29.60 -21.90 12.36
C PRO A 186 28.68 -22.58 11.33
N THR A 187 28.15 -23.77 11.62
CA THR A 187 27.17 -24.50 10.80
C THR A 187 25.84 -23.72 10.59
N PRO A 188 25.14 -23.23 11.62
CA PRO A 188 23.99 -22.36 11.44
C PRO A 188 24.30 -21.07 10.66
N GLN A 189 25.44 -20.42 10.94
CA GLN A 189 25.85 -19.21 10.24
C GLN A 189 26.13 -19.47 8.75
N ALA A 190 26.76 -20.60 8.44
CA ALA A 190 27.00 -21.08 7.10
C ALA A 190 25.71 -21.25 6.28
N ALA A 191 24.70 -21.89 6.89
CA ALA A 191 23.41 -22.10 6.25
C ALA A 191 22.71 -20.76 5.95
N ILE A 192 22.80 -19.78 6.87
CA ILE A 192 22.24 -18.44 6.65
C ILE A 192 22.96 -17.73 5.49
N LEU A 193 24.30 -17.74 5.49
CA LEU A 193 25.09 -17.09 4.45
C LEU A 193 24.83 -17.70 3.07
N ASN A 194 24.76 -19.03 2.98
CA ASN A 194 24.46 -19.71 1.73
C ASN A 194 23.02 -19.48 1.27
N ASN A 195 22.05 -19.46 2.18
CA ASN A 195 20.66 -19.11 1.85
C ASN A 195 20.56 -17.65 1.40
N ALA A 196 21.30 -16.73 2.00
CA ALA A 196 21.40 -15.33 1.58
C ALA A 196 22.06 -15.19 0.21
N ALA A 197 23.11 -15.96 -0.08
CA ALA A 197 23.72 -16.01 -1.40
C ALA A 197 22.71 -16.51 -2.45
N ALA A 198 22.07 -17.67 -2.23
CA ALA A 198 21.03 -18.18 -3.13
C ALA A 198 19.86 -17.20 -3.33
N SER A 199 19.51 -16.45 -2.28
CA SER A 199 18.51 -15.39 -2.30
C SER A 199 18.87 -14.25 -3.24
N ILE A 200 20.07 -13.68 -3.08
CA ILE A 200 20.58 -12.60 -3.94
C ILE A 200 20.58 -13.03 -5.40
N LEU A 201 20.84 -14.32 -5.66
CA LEU A 201 20.94 -14.85 -7.00
C LEU A 201 19.67 -15.20 -7.68
N SER A 202 18.72 -15.69 -6.91
CA SER A 202 17.37 -15.84 -7.40
C SER A 202 16.77 -14.47 -7.78
N ILE A 203 17.14 -13.41 -7.06
CA ILE A 203 16.74 -12.04 -7.41
C ILE A 203 17.52 -11.52 -8.63
N ALA A 204 18.84 -11.75 -8.70
CA ALA A 204 19.64 -11.34 -9.85
C ALA A 204 19.20 -12.03 -11.14
N SER A 205 18.78 -13.30 -11.09
CA SER A 205 18.30 -14.03 -12.25
C SER A 205 17.04 -13.44 -12.86
N LEU A 206 16.17 -12.80 -12.08
CA LEU A 206 15.00 -12.05 -12.59
C LEU A 206 15.42 -10.90 -13.52
N LEU A 207 16.54 -10.24 -13.21
CA LEU A 207 17.00 -9.08 -13.98
C LEU A 207 17.66 -9.49 -15.30
N VAL A 208 18.27 -10.68 -15.34
CA VAL A 208 19.09 -11.13 -16.47
C VAL A 208 18.31 -12.01 -17.44
N VAL A 209 17.45 -12.91 -16.96
CA VAL A 209 16.80 -13.93 -17.79
C VAL A 209 15.28 -13.75 -17.71
N ARG A 210 14.64 -13.24 -18.75
CA ARG A 210 13.17 -12.99 -18.72
C ARG A 210 12.32 -14.27 -18.79
N ASP A 211 12.80 -15.32 -19.44
CA ASP A 211 11.96 -16.48 -19.80
C ASP A 211 12.10 -17.71 -18.88
N ALA A 212 12.97 -17.68 -17.87
CA ALA A 212 13.20 -18.83 -17.00
C ALA A 212 12.07 -19.02 -15.94
N PRO A 213 11.79 -20.26 -15.50
CA PRO A 213 10.79 -20.56 -14.48
C PRO A 213 11.25 -20.16 -13.06
N HIS A 214 11.45 -18.86 -12.82
CA HIS A 214 11.99 -18.31 -11.56
C HIS A 214 11.16 -18.68 -10.32
N TYR A 215 9.86 -18.96 -10.46
CA TYR A 215 9.00 -19.33 -9.33
C TYR A 215 9.45 -20.60 -8.62
N ALA A 216 9.97 -21.61 -9.35
CA ALA A 216 10.45 -22.86 -8.75
C ALA A 216 11.72 -22.62 -7.92
N LEU A 217 12.61 -21.74 -8.42
CA LEU A 217 13.81 -21.33 -7.71
C LEU A 217 13.46 -20.57 -6.42
N PHE A 218 12.58 -19.58 -6.49
CA PHE A 218 12.12 -18.83 -5.31
C PHE A 218 11.41 -19.70 -4.29
N LEU A 219 10.59 -20.65 -4.74
CA LEU A 219 9.92 -21.61 -3.84
C LEU A 219 10.95 -22.48 -3.10
N SER A 220 11.99 -22.92 -3.81
CA SER A 220 13.07 -23.71 -3.22
C SER A 220 13.86 -22.90 -2.19
N VAL A 221 14.22 -21.65 -2.50
CA VAL A 221 14.87 -20.74 -1.53
C VAL A 221 13.96 -20.43 -0.34
N ALA A 222 12.66 -20.25 -0.56
CA ALA A 222 11.70 -20.06 0.51
C ALA A 222 11.68 -21.27 1.46
N LEU A 223 11.69 -22.50 0.92
CA LEU A 223 11.73 -23.72 1.74
C LEU A 223 13.02 -23.81 2.57
N LEU A 224 14.16 -23.44 1.99
CA LEU A 224 15.43 -23.42 2.72
C LEU A 224 15.38 -22.44 3.90
N TRP A 225 14.86 -21.22 3.68
CA TRP A 225 14.65 -20.27 4.76
C TRP A 225 13.66 -20.75 5.82
N LEU A 226 12.62 -21.49 5.44
CA LEU A 226 11.68 -22.08 6.39
C LEU A 226 12.40 -23.09 7.30
N VAL A 227 13.18 -23.99 6.70
CA VAL A 227 13.96 -24.99 7.46
C VAL A 227 14.93 -24.27 8.40
N SER A 228 15.68 -23.27 7.92
CA SER A 228 16.56 -22.47 8.78
C SER A 228 15.82 -21.75 9.90
N ALA A 229 14.64 -21.19 9.62
CA ALA A 229 13.83 -20.51 10.64
C ALA A 229 13.38 -21.47 11.74
N VAL A 230 12.92 -22.67 11.38
CA VAL A 230 12.48 -23.69 12.35
C VAL A 230 13.64 -24.17 13.24
N LEU A 231 14.79 -24.41 12.63
CA LEU A 231 15.96 -24.92 13.34
C LEU A 231 16.61 -23.87 14.25
N GLN A 232 16.72 -22.62 13.79
CA GLN A 232 17.39 -21.55 14.53
C GLN A 232 16.47 -20.76 15.46
N GLN A 233 15.14 -20.87 15.28
CA GLN A 233 14.15 -20.01 15.93
C GLN A 233 14.39 -18.52 15.67
N ALA A 234 15.00 -18.18 14.53
CA ALA A 234 15.31 -16.82 14.15
C ALA A 234 14.14 -16.20 13.34
N LYS A 235 13.60 -15.09 13.82
CA LYS A 235 12.50 -14.35 13.16
C LYS A 235 12.91 -13.80 11.79
N GLU A 236 14.18 -13.46 11.62
CA GLU A 236 14.77 -12.93 10.39
C GLU A 236 14.73 -13.97 9.27
N CYS A 237 15.06 -15.23 9.58
CA CYS A 237 14.95 -16.35 8.65
C CYS A 237 13.49 -16.57 8.23
N TYR A 238 12.55 -16.42 9.18
CA TYR A 238 11.12 -16.55 8.86
C TYR A 238 10.62 -15.41 7.97
N TRP A 239 11.09 -14.18 8.18
CA TRP A 239 10.78 -13.06 7.26
C TRP A 239 11.34 -13.30 5.87
N ALA A 240 12.56 -13.83 5.76
CA ALA A 240 13.15 -14.21 4.47
C ALA A 240 12.31 -15.29 3.77
N HIS A 241 11.88 -16.33 4.50
CA HIS A 241 10.94 -17.34 3.98
C HIS A 241 9.67 -16.69 3.41
N GLN A 242 9.02 -15.82 4.18
CA GLN A 242 7.79 -15.15 3.75
C GLN A 242 8.03 -14.28 2.49
N GLY A 243 9.14 -13.55 2.44
CA GLY A 243 9.53 -12.73 1.29
C GLY A 243 9.78 -13.56 0.03
N PHE A 244 10.52 -14.66 0.13
CA PHE A 244 10.79 -15.54 -1.00
C PHE A 244 9.56 -16.32 -1.47
N LEU A 245 8.68 -16.72 -0.55
CA LEU A 245 7.40 -17.34 -0.92
C LEU A 245 6.50 -16.37 -1.69
N LEU A 246 6.47 -15.10 -1.28
CA LEU A 246 5.78 -14.04 -2.00
C LEU A 246 6.35 -13.85 -3.41
N LEU A 247 7.69 -13.75 -3.54
CA LEU A 247 8.36 -13.63 -4.83
C LEU A 247 8.08 -14.83 -5.73
N ALA A 248 8.05 -16.05 -5.17
CA ALA A 248 7.71 -17.26 -5.93
C ALA A 248 6.31 -17.17 -6.54
N ALA A 249 5.31 -16.75 -5.75
CA ALA A 249 3.95 -16.61 -6.26
C ALA A 249 3.82 -15.47 -7.27
N VAL A 250 4.45 -14.32 -7.04
CA VAL A 250 4.46 -13.20 -8.00
C VAL A 250 5.11 -13.62 -9.32
N ALA A 251 6.24 -14.33 -9.28
CA ALA A 251 6.90 -14.87 -10.48
C ALA A 251 6.04 -15.92 -11.19
N GLY A 252 5.33 -16.77 -10.44
CA GLY A 252 4.41 -17.76 -11.01
C GLY A 252 3.23 -17.08 -11.73
N VAL A 253 2.67 -16.04 -11.11
CA VAL A 253 1.61 -15.23 -11.71
C VAL A 253 2.12 -14.42 -12.91
N HIS A 254 3.31 -13.82 -12.84
CA HIS A 254 3.93 -13.10 -13.96
C HIS A 254 4.04 -14.01 -15.18
N ARG A 255 4.56 -15.24 -14.99
CA ARG A 255 4.64 -16.24 -16.05
C ARG A 255 3.27 -16.58 -16.63
N ALA A 256 2.26 -16.80 -15.79
CA ALA A 256 0.91 -17.12 -16.25
C ALA A 256 0.25 -15.98 -17.05
N ILE A 257 0.52 -14.73 -16.65
CA ILE A 257 0.05 -13.52 -17.34
C ILE A 257 0.76 -13.33 -18.68
N HIS A 258 2.07 -13.58 -18.76
CA HIS A 258 2.86 -13.40 -19.99
C HIS A 258 2.40 -14.30 -21.14
N LEU A 259 1.71 -15.40 -20.81
CA LEU A 259 1.08 -16.31 -21.78
C LEU A 259 -0.27 -15.79 -22.30
N GLN A 260 -0.81 -14.70 -21.75
CA GLN A 260 -2.10 -14.17 -22.15
C GLN A 260 -1.98 -13.26 -23.39
N PRO A 261 -2.89 -13.38 -24.38
CA PRO A 261 -2.82 -12.58 -25.61
C PRO A 261 -2.86 -11.06 -25.36
N TRP A 262 -3.65 -10.61 -24.38
CA TRP A 262 -3.77 -9.19 -24.05
C TRP A 262 -2.48 -8.60 -23.47
N TYR A 263 -1.64 -9.41 -22.84
CA TYR A 263 -0.37 -8.94 -22.28
C TYR A 263 0.63 -8.62 -23.39
N GLN A 264 0.68 -9.47 -24.42
CA GLN A 264 1.55 -9.31 -25.58
C GLN A 264 1.11 -8.17 -26.51
N ALA A 265 -0.18 -7.84 -26.52
CA ALA A 265 -0.74 -6.77 -27.33
C ALA A 265 -0.38 -5.35 -26.83
N VAL A 266 0.19 -5.21 -25.63
CA VAL A 266 0.38 -3.94 -24.94
C VAL A 266 1.87 -3.74 -24.59
N PRO A 267 2.48 -2.58 -24.89
CA PRO A 267 3.93 -2.36 -24.70
C PRO A 267 4.39 -2.41 -23.23
N LEU A 268 3.47 -2.23 -22.28
CA LEU A 268 3.72 -2.27 -20.84
C LEU A 268 2.74 -3.24 -20.16
N GLY A 269 2.76 -4.50 -20.58
CA GLY A 269 1.87 -5.55 -20.07
C GLY A 269 1.84 -5.67 -18.54
N ASP A 270 2.97 -5.45 -17.85
CA ASP A 270 3.06 -5.52 -16.38
C ASP A 270 2.29 -4.41 -15.66
N LEU A 271 2.12 -3.26 -16.29
CA LEU A 271 1.32 -2.15 -15.77
C LEU A 271 -0.15 -2.28 -16.13
N HIS A 272 -0.51 -3.25 -16.99
CA HIS A 272 -1.89 -3.47 -17.38
C HIS A 272 -2.74 -3.78 -16.14
N PRO A 273 -3.94 -3.18 -15.98
CA PRO A 273 -4.73 -3.35 -14.76
C PRO A 273 -5.04 -4.81 -14.41
N GLN A 274 -5.21 -5.68 -15.41
CA GLN A 274 -5.42 -7.11 -15.17
C GLN A 274 -4.18 -7.77 -14.57
N ALA A 275 -2.97 -7.40 -14.99
CA ALA A 275 -1.74 -7.92 -14.40
C ALA A 275 -1.67 -7.54 -12.91
N THR A 276 -1.91 -6.27 -12.60
CA THR A 276 -1.97 -5.77 -11.20
C THR A 276 -3.03 -6.49 -10.36
N GLN A 277 -4.20 -6.80 -10.92
CA GLN A 277 -5.23 -7.58 -10.24
C GLN A 277 -4.73 -8.97 -9.87
N TRP A 278 -4.11 -9.69 -10.82
CA TRP A 278 -3.59 -11.03 -10.60
C TRP A 278 -2.45 -11.04 -9.58
N TYR A 279 -1.51 -10.09 -9.65
CA TYR A 279 -0.46 -9.96 -8.64
C TYR A 279 -1.05 -9.72 -7.25
N ALA A 280 -1.96 -8.75 -7.12
CA ALA A 280 -2.57 -8.43 -5.83
C ALA A 280 -3.41 -9.59 -5.26
N LEU A 281 -4.12 -10.34 -6.13
CA LEU A 281 -4.85 -11.54 -5.73
C LEU A 281 -3.94 -12.64 -5.21
N ALA A 282 -2.80 -12.87 -5.86
CA ALA A 282 -1.80 -13.83 -5.38
C ALA A 282 -1.26 -13.44 -4.00
N ILE A 283 -0.97 -12.15 -3.80
CA ILE A 283 -0.53 -11.61 -2.51
C ILE A 283 -1.60 -11.86 -1.43
N VAL A 284 -2.86 -11.54 -1.72
CA VAL A 284 -3.98 -11.77 -0.80
C VAL A 284 -4.16 -13.26 -0.49
N ALA A 285 -4.04 -14.14 -1.48
CA ALA A 285 -4.14 -15.58 -1.29
C ALA A 285 -3.04 -16.12 -0.36
N ILE A 286 -1.79 -15.70 -0.56
CA ILE A 286 -0.66 -16.09 0.31
C ILE A 286 -0.85 -15.58 1.74
N VAL A 287 -1.24 -14.30 1.89
CA VAL A 287 -1.51 -13.72 3.21
C VAL A 287 -2.65 -14.47 3.90
N GLY A 288 -3.70 -14.84 3.16
CA GLY A 288 -4.79 -15.67 3.67
C GLY A 288 -4.32 -17.03 4.13
N LEU A 289 -3.49 -17.70 3.33
CA LEU A 289 -2.89 -18.98 3.67
C LEU A 289 -2.05 -18.88 4.94
N TRP A 290 -1.24 -17.84 5.11
CA TRP A 290 -0.47 -17.61 6.34
C TRP A 290 -1.36 -17.42 7.57
N LYS A 291 -2.46 -16.66 7.44
CA LYS A 291 -3.41 -16.46 8.56
C LYS A 291 -4.12 -17.76 8.95
N VAL A 292 -4.57 -18.54 7.96
CA VAL A 292 -5.22 -19.84 8.19
C VAL A 292 -4.23 -20.83 8.80
N LEU A 293 -3.01 -20.90 8.27
CA LEU A 293 -1.94 -21.74 8.79
C LEU A 293 -1.63 -21.36 10.25
N ARG A 294 -1.45 -20.07 10.55
CA ARG A 294 -1.21 -19.59 11.93
C ARG A 294 -2.36 -19.98 12.86
N SER A 295 -3.60 -19.70 12.48
CA SER A 295 -4.77 -20.03 13.30
C SER A 295 -4.88 -21.54 13.56
N SER A 296 -4.53 -22.36 12.57
CA SER A 296 -4.51 -23.82 12.69
C SER A 296 -3.38 -24.28 13.60
N LEU A 297 -2.17 -23.72 13.42
CA LEU A 297 -1.01 -24.00 14.25
C LEU A 297 -1.24 -23.59 15.70
N ASP A 298 -1.79 -22.42 15.99
CA ASP A 298 -2.12 -21.99 17.35
C ASP A 298 -3.12 -22.96 18.03
N SER A 299 -4.04 -23.54 17.25
CA SER A 299 -5.03 -24.49 17.76
C SER A 299 -4.42 -25.86 18.11
N VAL A 300 -3.43 -26.31 17.34
CA VAL A 300 -2.76 -27.62 17.55
C VAL A 300 -1.55 -27.51 18.48
N ALA A 301 -0.85 -26.38 18.48
CA ALA A 301 0.34 -26.11 19.30
C ALA A 301 0.08 -26.26 20.80
N ALA A 302 -1.16 -26.04 21.25
CA ALA A 302 -1.57 -26.32 22.62
C ALA A 302 -1.34 -27.77 23.07
N LYS A 303 -1.13 -28.72 22.13
CA LYS A 303 -0.98 -30.16 22.40
C LYS A 303 0.42 -30.71 22.14
N GLN A 304 1.30 -30.01 21.41
CA GLN A 304 2.60 -30.55 21.00
C GLN A 304 3.73 -29.51 21.08
N PRO A 305 4.86 -29.81 21.76
CA PRO A 305 5.93 -28.84 22.03
C PRO A 305 6.66 -28.35 20.76
N ILE A 306 6.78 -29.19 19.73
CA ILE A 306 7.40 -28.78 18.45
C ILE A 306 6.53 -27.73 17.75
N LEU A 307 5.21 -27.87 17.80
CA LEU A 307 4.28 -26.93 17.18
C LEU A 307 4.20 -25.60 17.95
N ILE A 308 4.51 -25.59 19.25
CA ILE A 308 4.65 -24.33 20.02
C ILE A 308 5.74 -23.45 19.38
N ARG A 309 6.92 -24.01 19.11
CA ARG A 309 8.03 -23.27 18.48
C ARG A 309 7.66 -22.74 17.10
N LEU A 310 6.98 -23.55 16.29
CA LEU A 310 6.50 -23.12 14.98
C LEU A 310 5.47 -22.01 15.12
N SER A 311 4.53 -22.14 16.06
CA SER A 311 3.51 -21.12 16.32
C SER A 311 4.15 -19.78 16.72
N GLU A 312 5.18 -19.79 17.57
CA GLU A 312 5.92 -18.59 17.98
C GLU A 312 6.58 -17.88 16.79
N LEU A 313 7.24 -18.62 15.89
CA LEU A 313 7.80 -18.06 14.66
C LEU A 313 6.72 -17.42 13.79
N THR A 314 5.59 -18.10 13.60
CA THR A 314 4.49 -17.57 12.78
C THR A 314 3.83 -16.33 13.36
N ARG A 315 4.01 -16.01 14.66
CA ARG A 315 3.46 -14.78 15.27
C ARG A 315 4.12 -13.50 14.77
N HIS A 316 5.27 -13.59 14.09
CA HIS A 316 5.88 -12.43 13.47
C HIS A 316 5.13 -12.01 12.19
N GLN A 317 4.52 -10.82 12.21
CA GLN A 317 3.59 -10.33 11.17
C GLN A 317 4.18 -9.24 10.27
N ALA A 318 5.50 -9.04 10.25
CA ALA A 318 6.10 -7.90 9.56
C ALA A 318 5.82 -7.95 8.04
N VAL A 319 6.17 -9.07 7.39
CA VAL A 319 5.95 -9.26 5.94
C VAL A 319 4.46 -9.30 5.62
N GLU A 320 3.64 -9.94 6.46
CA GLU A 320 2.18 -9.98 6.31
C GLU A 320 1.55 -8.58 6.30
N ARG A 321 1.98 -7.69 7.19
CA ARG A 321 1.48 -6.30 7.23
C ARG A 321 1.91 -5.52 5.99
N LEU A 322 3.16 -5.67 5.56
CA LEU A 322 3.67 -5.00 4.36
C LEU A 322 2.93 -5.49 3.11
N THR A 323 2.71 -6.79 2.98
CA THR A 323 2.03 -7.41 1.85
C THR A 323 0.54 -7.08 1.81
N HIS A 324 -0.15 -7.11 2.95
CA HIS A 324 -1.53 -6.65 3.03
C HIS A 324 -1.64 -5.15 2.69
N GLY A 325 -0.74 -4.31 3.22
CA GLY A 325 -0.67 -2.89 2.87
C GLY A 325 -0.45 -2.67 1.36
N PHE A 326 0.46 -3.44 0.75
CA PHE A 326 0.69 -3.39 -0.69
C PHE A 326 -0.55 -3.81 -1.49
N ALA A 327 -1.25 -4.88 -1.10
CA ALA A 327 -2.50 -5.30 -1.74
C ALA A 327 -3.59 -4.21 -1.65
N LEU A 328 -3.69 -3.49 -0.52
CA LEU A 328 -4.59 -2.36 -0.37
C LEU A 328 -4.20 -1.16 -1.25
N ILE A 329 -2.90 -0.89 -1.42
CA ILE A 329 -2.41 0.14 -2.35
C ILE A 329 -2.75 -0.23 -3.80
N CYS A 330 -2.55 -1.50 -4.20
CA CYS A 330 -2.95 -1.99 -5.52
C CYS A 330 -4.46 -1.89 -5.72
N LEU A 331 -5.26 -2.28 -4.72
CA LEU A 331 -6.72 -2.15 -4.76
C LEU A 331 -7.14 -0.70 -4.94
N LEU A 332 -6.58 0.22 -4.14
CA LEU A 332 -6.85 1.65 -4.28
C LEU A 332 -6.50 2.15 -5.68
N TRP A 333 -5.31 1.83 -6.17
CA TRP A 333 -4.86 2.25 -7.50
C TRP A 333 -5.83 1.76 -8.58
N LEU A 334 -6.22 0.48 -8.54
CA LEU A 334 -7.19 -0.10 -9.47
C LEU A 334 -8.55 0.60 -9.41
N VAL A 335 -9.06 0.85 -8.21
CA VAL A 335 -10.35 1.52 -8.00
C VAL A 335 -10.33 2.96 -8.53
N LEU A 336 -9.27 3.71 -8.24
CA LEU A 336 -9.13 5.08 -8.75
C LEU A 336 -8.97 5.08 -10.28
N TYR A 337 -8.11 4.21 -10.81
CA TYR A 337 -7.85 4.12 -12.24
C TYR A 337 -9.09 3.69 -13.04
N ALA A 338 -9.93 2.80 -12.49
CA ALA A 338 -11.19 2.37 -13.09
C ALA A 338 -12.20 3.51 -13.32
N VAL A 339 -12.12 4.56 -12.51
CA VAL A 339 -13.14 5.61 -12.40
C VAL A 339 -12.67 6.92 -13.03
N PHE A 340 -11.37 7.24 -12.91
CA PHE A 340 -10.85 8.56 -13.26
C PHE A 340 -11.06 8.97 -14.72
N PRO A 341 -10.77 8.12 -15.73
CA PRO A 341 -10.95 8.53 -17.11
C PRO A 341 -12.41 8.88 -17.42
N GLY A 342 -13.37 8.10 -16.90
CA GLY A 342 -14.80 8.40 -17.02
C GLY A 342 -15.21 9.67 -16.27
N VAL A 343 -14.63 9.92 -15.09
CA VAL A 343 -14.80 11.18 -14.34
C VAL A 343 -14.37 12.38 -15.19
N ILE A 344 -13.16 12.33 -15.74
CA ILE A 344 -12.59 13.42 -16.54
C ILE A 344 -13.43 13.62 -17.79
N GLN A 345 -13.85 12.54 -18.44
CA GLN A 345 -14.70 12.58 -19.63
C GLN A 345 -16.05 13.25 -19.35
N GLU A 346 -16.71 12.94 -18.23
CA GLU A 346 -17.96 13.60 -17.81
C GLU A 346 -17.74 15.08 -17.48
N LEU A 347 -16.61 15.43 -16.84
CA LEU A 347 -16.37 16.79 -16.34
C LEU A 347 -15.65 17.71 -17.33
N ALA A 348 -15.14 17.17 -18.43
CA ALA A 348 -14.46 17.94 -19.46
C ALA A 348 -15.39 19.02 -20.03
N PRO A 349 -14.89 20.25 -20.29
CA PRO A 349 -15.65 21.26 -20.99
C PRO A 349 -15.93 20.82 -22.43
N ARG A 350 -17.11 21.16 -22.95
CA ARG A 350 -17.42 20.93 -24.37
C ARG A 350 -16.46 21.76 -25.24
N GLY A 351 -15.89 21.13 -26.26
CA GLY A 351 -14.92 21.77 -27.16
C GLY A 351 -13.48 21.79 -26.63
N ALA A 352 -13.14 20.99 -25.61
CA ALA A 352 -11.74 20.75 -25.27
C ALA A 352 -10.97 20.25 -26.50
N SER A 353 -9.79 20.80 -26.77
CA SER A 353 -8.93 20.51 -27.93
C SER A 353 -8.26 19.13 -27.90
N LEU A 354 -8.80 18.19 -27.12
CA LEU A 354 -8.32 16.81 -27.07
C LEU A 354 -8.93 16.01 -28.21
N ASP A 355 -8.36 14.83 -28.46
CA ASP A 355 -8.95 13.83 -29.34
C ASP A 355 -10.40 13.57 -28.88
N THR A 356 -11.36 13.96 -29.71
CA THR A 356 -12.78 13.76 -29.44
C THR A 356 -13.35 12.70 -30.38
N ILE A 357 -14.24 11.88 -29.83
CA ILE A 357 -15.04 10.93 -30.58
C ILE A 357 -16.49 11.43 -30.63
N ARG A 358 -17.17 11.17 -31.74
CA ARG A 358 -18.61 11.39 -31.85
C ARG A 358 -19.31 10.14 -31.35
N ILE A 359 -20.14 10.30 -30.33
CA ILE A 359 -20.98 9.24 -29.79
C ILE A 359 -22.42 9.57 -30.16
N SER A 360 -23.12 8.63 -30.81
CA SER A 360 -24.55 8.71 -31.03
C SER A 360 -25.26 8.31 -29.74
N VAL A 361 -26.08 9.22 -29.20
CA VAL A 361 -26.89 8.93 -28.01
C VAL A 361 -28.36 8.93 -28.40
N GLU A 362 -29.04 7.82 -28.14
CA GLU A 362 -30.49 7.75 -28.26
C GLU A 362 -31.14 8.65 -27.20
N THR A 363 -31.95 9.59 -27.66
CA THR A 363 -32.81 10.44 -26.82
C THR A 363 -34.27 10.20 -27.20
N ALA A 364 -35.20 10.62 -26.34
CA ALA A 364 -36.64 10.55 -26.66
C ALA A 364 -37.00 11.28 -27.97
N SER A 365 -36.20 12.27 -28.38
CA SER A 365 -36.35 13.04 -29.62
C SER A 365 -35.54 12.50 -30.82
N GLY A 366 -34.89 11.34 -30.69
CA GLY A 366 -34.05 10.73 -31.72
C GLY A 366 -32.57 10.59 -31.32
N THR A 367 -31.73 10.16 -32.25
CA THR A 367 -30.29 10.01 -32.03
C THR A 367 -29.58 11.36 -32.13
N VAL A 368 -28.99 11.83 -31.04
CA VAL A 368 -28.18 13.06 -31.02
C VAL A 368 -26.71 12.68 -31.03
N GLU A 369 -25.98 13.14 -32.06
CA GLU A 369 -24.52 13.03 -32.07
C GLU A 369 -23.91 14.04 -31.11
N ARG A 370 -22.99 13.56 -30.30
CA ARG A 370 -22.29 14.36 -29.30
C ARG A 370 -20.80 14.14 -29.39
N GLN A 371 -20.03 15.22 -29.41
CA GLN A 371 -18.58 15.15 -29.23
C GLN A 371 -18.21 14.98 -27.77
N VAL A 372 -17.38 13.98 -27.50
CA VAL A 372 -16.89 13.63 -26.17
C VAL A 372 -15.40 13.33 -26.27
N VAL A 373 -14.64 13.68 -25.23
CA VAL A 373 -13.21 13.31 -25.15
C VAL A 373 -13.08 11.79 -25.27
N ASP A 374 -12.17 11.33 -26.13
CA ASP A 374 -11.87 9.91 -26.29
C ASP A 374 -11.29 9.36 -24.97
N PRO A 375 -11.93 8.36 -24.33
CA PRO A 375 -11.40 7.77 -23.11
C PRO A 375 -10.02 7.12 -23.31
N ALA A 376 -9.61 6.77 -24.53
CA ALA A 376 -8.27 6.27 -24.84
C ALA A 376 -7.19 7.35 -24.68
N SER A 377 -7.51 8.61 -24.98
CA SER A 377 -6.58 9.74 -24.80
C SER A 377 -6.29 10.05 -23.32
N LEU A 378 -7.22 9.67 -22.44
CA LEU A 378 -7.12 9.88 -20.98
C LEU A 378 -6.40 8.73 -20.26
N GLN A 379 -6.16 7.61 -20.94
CA GLN A 379 -5.56 6.42 -20.36
C GLN A 379 -4.04 6.54 -20.22
N VAL A 380 -3.55 6.22 -19.02
CA VAL A 380 -2.11 6.09 -18.75
C VAL A 380 -1.52 5.02 -19.66
N PHE A 381 -0.56 5.40 -20.52
CA PHE A 381 0.07 4.53 -21.52
C PHE A 381 -0.92 3.79 -22.45
N ARG A 382 -2.09 4.38 -22.73
CA ARG A 382 -3.18 3.73 -23.51
C ARG A 382 -3.64 2.39 -22.92
N LEU A 383 -3.45 2.19 -21.62
CA LEU A 383 -3.93 0.99 -20.93
C LEU A 383 -5.45 1.09 -20.69
N PRO A 384 -6.24 0.04 -20.99
CA PRO A 384 -7.68 0.10 -20.87
C PRO A 384 -8.11 0.21 -19.40
N HIS A 385 -8.57 1.39 -18.99
CA HIS A 385 -9.05 1.64 -17.63
C HIS A 385 -10.25 0.79 -17.23
N GLN A 386 -11.09 0.41 -18.20
CA GLN A 386 -12.22 -0.51 -17.97
C GLN A 386 -11.76 -1.87 -17.42
N ALA A 387 -10.56 -2.32 -17.80
CA ALA A 387 -9.99 -3.54 -17.29
C ALA A 387 -9.75 -3.48 -15.77
N ALA A 388 -9.52 -2.28 -15.21
CA ALA A 388 -9.37 -2.06 -13.78
C ALA A 388 -10.69 -2.19 -13.01
N ALA A 389 -11.84 -1.99 -13.66
CA ALA A 389 -13.16 -2.30 -13.11
C ALA A 389 -13.54 -3.79 -13.23
N GLY A 390 -12.64 -4.61 -13.79
CA GLY A 390 -12.87 -6.02 -14.06
C GLY A 390 -13.10 -6.88 -12.83
N ARG A 391 -13.51 -8.13 -13.05
CA ARG A 391 -13.80 -9.12 -12.00
C ARG A 391 -12.64 -9.30 -11.01
N GLY A 392 -11.39 -9.19 -11.47
CA GLY A 392 -10.21 -9.31 -10.61
C GLY A 392 -10.16 -8.30 -9.47
N THR A 393 -10.57 -7.04 -9.70
CA THR A 393 -10.60 -6.02 -8.64
C THR A 393 -11.70 -6.29 -7.61
N TRP A 394 -12.85 -6.82 -8.03
CA TRP A 394 -13.91 -7.26 -7.11
C TRP A 394 -13.47 -8.45 -6.25
N TRP A 395 -12.81 -9.44 -6.85
CA TRP A 395 -12.21 -10.54 -6.08
C TRP A 395 -11.14 -10.06 -5.12
N LEU A 396 -10.32 -9.08 -5.51
CA LEU A 396 -9.31 -8.49 -4.65
C LEU A 396 -9.96 -7.79 -3.46
N LEU A 397 -11.03 -7.03 -3.69
CA LEU A 397 -11.81 -6.38 -2.66
C LEU A 397 -12.40 -7.40 -1.67
N ILE A 398 -13.04 -8.46 -2.17
CA ILE A 398 -13.58 -9.55 -1.34
C ILE A 398 -12.45 -10.22 -0.54
N GLY A 399 -11.31 -10.49 -1.17
CA GLY A 399 -10.16 -11.08 -0.52
C GLY A 399 -9.64 -10.21 0.64
N CYS A 400 -9.48 -8.89 0.43
CA CYS A 400 -9.11 -7.95 1.48
C CYS A 400 -10.14 -7.88 2.62
N LEU A 401 -11.45 -7.96 2.30
CA LEU A 401 -12.51 -8.05 3.31
C LEU A 401 -12.37 -9.33 4.14
N VAL A 402 -12.18 -10.48 3.50
CA VAL A 402 -12.00 -11.78 4.17
C VAL A 402 -10.77 -11.77 5.06
N LEU A 403 -9.64 -11.25 4.59
CA LEU A 403 -8.41 -11.14 5.39
C LEU A 403 -8.61 -10.27 6.64
N THR A 404 -9.33 -9.17 6.50
CA THR A 404 -9.66 -8.27 7.61
C THR A 404 -10.65 -8.93 8.58
N GLY A 405 -11.61 -9.69 8.07
CA GLY A 405 -12.55 -10.50 8.86
C GLY A 405 -11.85 -11.60 9.66
N ILE A 406 -10.89 -12.31 9.05
CA ILE A 406 -10.07 -13.32 9.74
C ILE A 406 -9.28 -12.67 10.87
N ASP A 407 -8.65 -11.51 10.63
CA ASP A 407 -7.94 -10.77 11.69
C ASP A 407 -8.87 -10.38 12.84
N TRP A 408 -10.06 -9.90 12.51
CA TRP A 408 -11.06 -9.54 13.48
C TRP A 408 -11.50 -10.74 14.33
N MET A 409 -11.77 -11.89 13.70
CA MET A 409 -12.16 -13.12 14.39
C MET A 409 -11.04 -13.70 15.26
N ALA A 410 -9.83 -13.82 14.71
CA ALA A 410 -8.66 -14.35 15.43
C ALA A 410 -8.33 -13.52 16.66
N LYS A 411 -8.54 -12.20 16.57
CA LYS A 411 -8.22 -11.25 17.64
C LYS A 411 -9.43 -10.89 18.51
N ARG A 412 -10.58 -11.55 18.33
CA ARG A 412 -11.83 -11.26 19.08
C ARG A 412 -11.65 -11.33 20.59
N LYS A 413 -10.76 -12.19 21.10
CA LYS A 413 -10.42 -12.27 22.54
C LYS A 413 -9.62 -11.06 23.04
N SER A 414 -8.89 -10.37 22.17
CA SER A 414 -8.13 -9.17 22.50
C SER A 414 -8.93 -7.92 22.12
N GLN A 415 -9.65 -7.35 23.10
CA GLN A 415 -10.43 -6.11 22.90
C GLN A 415 -9.60 -4.96 22.29
N ARG A 416 -8.27 -4.96 22.48
CA ARG A 416 -7.35 -3.95 21.92
C ARG A 416 -7.24 -3.99 20.39
N MET A 417 -7.53 -5.13 19.75
CA MET A 417 -7.29 -5.31 18.32
C MET A 417 -8.54 -5.30 17.43
N ILE A 418 -9.74 -5.14 18.00
CA ILE A 418 -10.98 -4.97 17.21
C ILE A 418 -10.95 -3.67 16.40
N ARG A 419 -10.31 -2.62 16.94
CA ARG A 419 -10.31 -1.26 16.41
C ARG A 419 -9.72 -1.11 15.00
N PRO A 420 -8.48 -1.56 14.70
CA PRO A 420 -7.91 -1.43 13.36
C PRO A 420 -8.66 -2.25 12.30
N ALA A 421 -9.24 -3.39 12.68
CA ALA A 421 -10.00 -4.22 11.74
C ALA A 421 -11.29 -3.53 11.28
N VAL A 422 -12.01 -2.85 12.19
CA VAL A 422 -13.18 -2.04 11.82
C VAL A 422 -12.79 -0.88 10.89
N SER A 423 -11.67 -0.21 11.17
CA SER A 423 -11.17 0.85 10.28
C SER A 423 -10.83 0.33 8.88
N ALA A 424 -10.12 -0.80 8.78
CA ALA A 424 -9.81 -1.43 7.51
C ALA A 424 -11.08 -1.87 6.77
N LEU A 425 -12.05 -2.45 7.49
CA LEU A 425 -13.33 -2.87 6.92
C LEU A 425 -14.09 -1.69 6.31
N LEU A 426 -14.22 -0.58 7.05
CA LEU A 426 -14.85 0.64 6.54
C LEU A 426 -14.12 1.13 5.28
N ALA A 427 -12.79 1.19 5.30
CA ALA A 427 -12.02 1.62 4.14
C ALA A 427 -12.25 0.74 2.91
N ILE A 428 -12.21 -0.58 3.05
CA ILE A 428 -12.40 -1.52 1.94
C ILE A 428 -13.85 -1.44 1.41
N VAL A 429 -14.85 -1.31 2.28
CA VAL A 429 -16.24 -1.12 1.86
C VAL A 429 -16.41 0.18 1.07
N GLY A 430 -15.80 1.29 1.54
CA GLY A 430 -15.83 2.56 0.81
C GLY A 430 -15.19 2.47 -0.57
N LEU A 431 -14.08 1.74 -0.72
CA LEU A 431 -13.48 1.43 -2.03
C LEU A 431 -14.43 0.66 -2.94
N GLY A 432 -15.29 -0.20 -2.40
CA GLY A 432 -16.33 -0.91 -3.15
C GLY A 432 -17.39 0.01 -3.74
N PHE A 433 -17.83 1.02 -2.97
CA PHE A 433 -18.76 2.04 -3.48
C PHE A 433 -18.16 2.84 -4.64
N ILE A 434 -16.87 3.17 -4.56
CA ILE A 434 -16.17 3.87 -5.64
C ILE A 434 -16.01 2.97 -6.87
N LEU A 435 -15.60 1.71 -6.67
CA LEU A 435 -15.48 0.73 -7.75
C LEU A 435 -16.82 0.51 -8.47
N PHE A 436 -17.92 0.49 -7.72
CA PHE A 436 -19.26 0.38 -8.27
C PHE A 436 -19.59 1.51 -9.24
N ALA A 437 -19.09 2.73 -9.00
CA ALA A 437 -19.31 3.87 -9.89
C ALA A 437 -18.69 3.69 -11.29
N ALA A 438 -17.65 2.85 -11.44
CA ALA A 438 -17.03 2.57 -12.74
C ALA A 438 -18.00 1.90 -13.74
N ASN A 439 -19.08 1.26 -13.26
CA ASN A 439 -20.10 0.66 -14.11
C ASN A 439 -20.89 1.70 -14.94
N TRP A 440 -20.78 2.99 -14.60
CA TRP A 440 -21.42 4.09 -15.34
C TRP A 440 -20.52 4.73 -16.42
N ASN A 441 -19.34 4.17 -16.69
CA ASN A 441 -18.45 4.63 -17.75
C ASN A 441 -19.14 4.64 -19.12
N ALA A 442 -19.91 3.59 -19.46
CA ALA A 442 -20.63 3.51 -20.73
C ALA A 442 -21.72 4.59 -20.87
N GLN A 443 -22.24 5.12 -19.76
CA GLN A 443 -23.27 6.16 -19.72
C GLN A 443 -22.69 7.57 -19.57
N LEU A 444 -21.37 7.73 -19.63
CA LEU A 444 -20.66 8.99 -19.35
C LEU A 444 -21.06 9.63 -18.01
N ALA A 445 -21.45 8.82 -17.03
CA ALA A 445 -22.03 9.30 -15.78
C ALA A 445 -21.21 8.88 -14.54
N THR A 446 -19.91 8.65 -14.74
CA THR A 446 -19.00 8.14 -13.72
C THR A 446 -18.75 9.16 -12.61
N ALA A 447 -18.52 10.44 -12.90
CA ALA A 447 -18.38 11.48 -11.87
C ALA A 447 -19.67 11.65 -11.06
N SER A 448 -20.83 11.57 -11.71
CA SER A 448 -22.11 11.55 -11.02
C SER A 448 -22.23 10.33 -10.10
N ALA A 449 -21.92 9.13 -10.59
CA ALA A 449 -21.95 7.90 -9.80
C ALA A 449 -20.97 7.94 -8.61
N VAL A 450 -19.77 8.51 -8.76
CA VAL A 450 -18.80 8.68 -7.66
C VAL A 450 -19.34 9.60 -6.58
N ARG A 451 -19.93 10.74 -6.96
CA ARG A 451 -20.54 11.67 -5.99
C ARG A 451 -21.63 10.98 -5.18
N TRP A 452 -22.52 10.27 -5.85
CA TRP A 452 -23.62 9.55 -5.20
C TRP A 452 -23.11 8.42 -4.30
N SER A 453 -22.27 7.55 -4.83
CA SER A 453 -21.75 6.38 -4.10
C SER A 453 -20.95 6.78 -2.86
N THR A 454 -20.08 7.79 -2.95
CA THR A 454 -19.31 8.29 -1.80
C THR A 454 -20.22 8.94 -0.75
N SER A 455 -21.23 9.71 -1.17
CA SER A 455 -22.18 10.36 -0.25
C SER A 455 -23.09 9.35 0.47
N VAL A 456 -23.56 8.32 -0.24
CA VAL A 456 -24.33 7.21 0.35
C VAL A 456 -23.46 6.43 1.34
N TYR A 457 -22.23 6.06 0.94
CA TYR A 457 -21.28 5.39 1.83
C TYR A 457 -21.04 6.20 3.10
N PHE A 458 -20.79 7.50 2.97
CA PHE A 458 -20.56 8.38 4.11
C PHE A 458 -21.75 8.42 5.07
N LEU A 459 -22.97 8.54 4.55
CA LEU A 459 -24.17 8.54 5.36
C LEU A 459 -24.36 7.19 6.09
N LEU A 460 -24.15 6.06 5.40
CA LEU A 460 -24.25 4.73 5.99
C LEU A 460 -23.18 4.49 7.06
N ALA A 461 -21.93 4.88 6.81
CA ALA A 461 -20.83 4.79 7.77
C ALA A 461 -21.08 5.68 9.00
N SER A 462 -21.64 6.88 8.78
CA SER A 462 -22.07 7.79 9.85
C SER A 462 -23.20 7.17 10.67
N ALA A 463 -24.24 6.62 10.04
CA ALA A 463 -25.33 5.95 10.73
C ALA A 463 -24.83 4.77 11.59
N ALA A 464 -23.90 3.97 11.08
CA ALA A 464 -23.26 2.90 11.83
C ALA A 464 -22.49 3.44 13.05
N LEU A 465 -21.79 4.56 12.91
CA LEU A 465 -21.10 5.25 14.00
C LEU A 465 -22.09 5.72 15.08
N TRP A 466 -23.25 6.26 14.69
CA TRP A 466 -24.27 6.74 15.62
C TRP A 466 -24.88 5.59 16.43
N ILE A 467 -25.19 4.48 15.75
CA ILE A 467 -25.71 3.26 16.39
C ILE A 467 -24.67 2.73 17.39
N TYR A 468 -23.40 2.64 16.99
CA TYR A 468 -22.34 2.18 17.86
C TYR A 468 -22.16 3.09 19.08
N ALA A 469 -22.13 4.41 18.89
CA ALA A 469 -22.02 5.36 19.99
C ALA A 469 -23.17 5.22 21.00
N ARG A 470 -24.39 5.00 20.52
CA ARG A 470 -25.58 4.77 21.36
C ARG A 470 -25.47 3.47 22.17
N ILE A 471 -25.01 2.39 21.53
CA ILE A 471 -24.79 1.09 22.20
C ILE A 471 -23.68 1.23 23.25
N ALA A 472 -22.56 1.88 22.89
CA ALA A 472 -21.43 2.09 23.78
C ALA A 472 -21.81 2.94 24.99
N SER A 473 -22.59 4.02 24.80
CA SER A 473 -23.07 4.84 25.92
C SER A 473 -23.98 4.07 26.88
N ARG A 474 -24.81 3.14 26.36
CA ARG A 474 -25.67 2.31 27.21
C ARG A 474 -24.85 1.31 28.03
N LYS A 475 -23.83 0.68 27.42
CA LYS A 475 -22.94 -0.25 28.12
C LYS A 475 -22.10 0.42 29.20
N LEU A 476 -21.59 1.63 28.93
CA LEU A 476 -20.82 2.40 29.92
C LEU A 476 -21.65 2.74 31.17
N ASN A 477 -22.95 2.97 31.03
CA ASN A 477 -23.83 3.20 32.18
C ASN A 477 -24.08 1.93 33.01
N VAL A 478 -24.06 0.75 32.38
CA VAL A 478 -24.27 -0.54 33.06
C VAL A 478 -22.99 -1.03 33.72
N GLU A 479 -21.83 -0.81 33.10
CA GLU A 479 -20.53 -1.28 33.58
C GLU A 479 -19.71 -0.21 34.32
N GLN A 480 -20.35 0.74 35.02
CA GLN A 480 -19.66 1.81 35.78
C GLN A 480 -18.54 1.32 36.72
N ASN A 481 -18.50 0.03 37.08
CA ASN A 481 -17.43 -0.61 37.86
C ASN A 481 -16.21 -1.13 37.08
N LYS A 482 -16.17 -1.07 35.74
CA LYS A 482 -15.01 -1.52 34.95
C LYS A 482 -14.27 -0.34 34.30
N SER A 483 -12.95 -0.42 34.38
CA SER A 483 -11.93 0.61 34.09
C SER A 483 -11.89 1.23 32.68
N THR A 484 -12.93 1.10 31.85
CA THR A 484 -12.95 1.69 30.50
C THR A 484 -13.40 3.13 30.60
N SER A 485 -12.47 4.08 30.47
CA SER A 485 -12.81 5.50 30.52
C SER A 485 -13.71 5.89 29.34
N PRO A 486 -14.75 6.73 29.55
CA PRO A 486 -15.60 7.28 28.48
C PRO A 486 -14.79 7.95 27.35
N ASP A 487 -13.63 8.48 27.69
CA ASP A 487 -12.69 9.13 26.78
C ASP A 487 -12.11 8.17 25.75
N GLN A 488 -11.85 6.92 26.12
CA GLN A 488 -11.33 5.92 25.20
C GLN A 488 -12.37 5.56 24.13
N CYS A 489 -13.65 5.44 24.50
CA CYS A 489 -14.73 5.23 23.54
C CYS A 489 -14.85 6.40 22.56
N ARG A 490 -14.71 7.63 23.04
CA ARG A 490 -14.74 8.83 22.17
C ARG A 490 -13.55 8.86 21.22
N ALA A 491 -12.35 8.49 21.68
CA ALA A 491 -11.16 8.41 20.83
C ALA A 491 -11.37 7.44 19.66
N ASP A 492 -12.00 6.30 19.91
CA ASP A 492 -12.29 5.31 18.88
C ASP A 492 -13.32 5.83 17.87
N LEU A 493 -14.36 6.53 18.33
CA LEU A 493 -15.35 7.15 17.45
C LEU A 493 -14.71 8.17 16.50
N TRP A 494 -13.83 9.04 17.02
CA TRP A 494 -13.09 10.02 16.22
C TRP A 494 -12.17 9.37 15.20
N ARG A 495 -11.52 8.27 15.57
CA ARG A 495 -10.66 7.49 14.67
C ARG A 495 -11.47 6.89 13.52
N TRP A 496 -12.60 6.26 13.81
CA TRP A 496 -13.45 5.67 12.76
C TRP A 496 -14.03 6.73 11.85
N PHE A 497 -14.52 7.84 12.43
CA PHE A 497 -14.96 9.00 11.68
C PHE A 497 -13.87 9.52 10.73
N GLY A 498 -12.64 9.71 11.22
CA GLY A 498 -11.51 10.11 10.38
C GLY A 498 -11.29 9.15 9.21
N VAL A 499 -11.26 7.84 9.46
CA VAL A 499 -11.01 6.83 8.41
C VAL A 499 -12.08 6.84 7.33
N PHE A 500 -13.37 6.74 7.66
CA PHE A 500 -14.39 6.72 6.61
C PHE A 500 -14.55 8.07 5.91
N THR A 501 -14.28 9.18 6.61
CA THR A 501 -14.26 10.52 6.01
C THR A 501 -13.13 10.63 5.00
N THR A 502 -11.92 10.18 5.33
CA THR A 502 -10.80 10.13 4.38
C THR A 502 -11.15 9.29 3.15
N VAL A 503 -11.71 8.10 3.34
CA VAL A 503 -12.07 7.19 2.23
C VAL A 503 -13.17 7.78 1.34
N THR A 504 -14.14 8.48 1.94
CA THR A 504 -15.21 9.20 1.21
C THR A 504 -14.66 10.33 0.35
N LEU A 505 -13.69 11.08 0.89
CA LEU A 505 -13.23 12.33 0.29
C LEU A 505 -12.03 12.13 -0.64
N LEU A 506 -11.30 11.01 -0.53
CA LEU A 506 -10.18 10.67 -1.39
C LEU A 506 -10.54 10.67 -2.89
N PRO A 507 -11.67 10.08 -3.34
CA PRO A 507 -12.11 10.17 -4.74
C PRO A 507 -12.47 11.59 -5.14
N LEU A 508 -13.07 12.37 -4.24
CA LEU A 508 -13.48 13.73 -4.54
C LEU A 508 -12.27 14.66 -4.69
N ALA A 509 -11.25 14.47 -3.85
CA ALA A 509 -9.93 15.09 -3.97
C ALA A 509 -9.26 14.71 -5.29
N SER A 510 -9.28 13.43 -5.64
CA SER A 510 -8.68 12.98 -6.89
C SER A 510 -9.42 13.56 -8.09
N MET A 511 -10.77 13.59 -8.09
CA MET A 511 -11.59 14.25 -9.12
C MET A 511 -11.21 15.73 -9.29
N LEU A 512 -11.02 16.48 -8.20
CA LEU A 512 -10.58 17.87 -8.26
C LEU A 512 -9.22 17.99 -8.95
N VAL A 513 -8.24 17.18 -8.54
CA VAL A 513 -6.91 17.18 -9.15
C VAL A 513 -7.02 16.87 -10.64
N ALA A 514 -7.86 15.92 -11.03
CA ALA A 514 -8.14 15.59 -12.42
C ALA A 514 -8.63 16.81 -13.21
N VAL A 515 -9.61 17.53 -12.66
CA VAL A 515 -10.19 18.73 -13.30
C VAL A 515 -9.17 19.85 -13.41
N VAL A 516 -8.40 20.11 -12.36
CA VAL A 516 -7.35 21.12 -12.36
C VAL A 516 -6.31 20.79 -13.44
N MET A 517 -5.84 19.54 -13.48
CA MET A 517 -4.89 19.08 -14.50
C MET A 517 -5.46 19.19 -15.91
N MET A 518 -6.73 18.83 -16.11
CA MET A 518 -7.42 18.95 -17.39
C MET A 518 -7.50 20.42 -17.86
N CYS A 519 -7.74 21.36 -16.95
CA CYS A 519 -7.69 22.79 -17.25
C CYS A 519 -6.30 23.25 -17.71
N PHE A 520 -5.23 22.67 -17.16
CA PHE A 520 -3.86 22.94 -17.64
C PHE A 520 -3.61 22.33 -19.02
N LEU A 521 -4.09 21.12 -19.29
CA LEU A 521 -3.96 20.45 -20.58
C LEU A 521 -4.64 21.22 -21.72
N ILE A 522 -5.86 21.72 -21.47
CA ILE A 522 -6.63 22.49 -22.46
C ILE A 522 -5.91 23.79 -22.85
N ARG A 523 -5.01 24.30 -22.01
CA ARG A 523 -4.25 25.53 -22.29
C ARG A 523 -3.11 25.33 -23.31
N GLY A 524 -2.97 24.13 -23.88
CA GLY A 524 -2.22 23.91 -25.12
C GLY A 524 -0.69 23.86 -24.99
N SER A 525 -0.14 23.57 -23.80
CA SER A 525 1.30 23.35 -23.69
C SER A 525 1.67 21.93 -24.11
N ASN A 526 2.63 21.78 -25.03
CA ASN A 526 3.22 20.49 -25.44
C ASN A 526 3.79 19.68 -24.25
N LEU A 527 3.99 20.34 -23.09
CA LEU A 527 4.32 19.73 -21.80
C LEU A 527 3.21 18.82 -21.24
N GLY A 528 1.98 18.92 -21.76
CA GLY A 528 0.78 18.31 -21.19
C GLY A 528 0.82 16.78 -21.09
N MET A 529 1.27 16.07 -22.13
CA MET A 529 1.23 14.59 -22.13
C MET A 529 2.28 13.94 -21.20
N GLN A 530 3.49 14.51 -21.10
CA GLN A 530 4.49 14.04 -20.13
C GLN A 530 4.08 14.38 -18.69
N LEU A 531 3.54 15.58 -18.47
CA LEU A 531 2.96 15.97 -17.17
C LEU A 531 1.76 15.09 -16.81
N TRP A 532 0.97 14.62 -17.77
CA TRP A 532 -0.16 13.72 -17.52
C TRP A 532 0.29 12.41 -16.87
N SER A 533 1.23 11.70 -17.50
CA SER A 533 1.72 10.43 -16.96
C SER A 533 2.42 10.57 -15.60
N THR A 534 3.22 11.63 -15.41
CA THR A 534 3.90 11.91 -14.13
C THR A 534 2.92 12.37 -13.05
N SER A 535 1.87 13.11 -13.40
CA SER A 535 0.83 13.53 -12.46
C SER A 535 0.01 12.35 -11.94
N TRP A 536 -0.23 11.32 -12.75
CA TRP A 536 -0.90 10.10 -12.32
C TRP A 536 -0.08 9.33 -11.29
N LEU A 537 1.22 9.20 -11.53
CA LEU A 537 2.15 8.58 -10.60
C LEU A 537 2.26 9.43 -9.32
N ALA A 538 2.40 10.75 -9.44
CA ALA A 538 2.45 11.66 -8.30
C ALA A 538 1.15 11.65 -7.49
N THR A 539 -0.02 11.61 -8.15
CA THR A 539 -1.33 11.53 -7.50
C THR A 539 -1.49 10.18 -6.79
N GLY A 540 -1.15 9.07 -7.45
CA GLY A 540 -1.16 7.74 -6.83
C GLY A 540 -0.22 7.65 -5.62
N LEU A 541 1.00 8.19 -5.73
CA LEU A 541 1.97 8.24 -4.64
C LEU A 541 1.52 9.15 -3.50
N LEU A 542 0.94 10.32 -3.80
CA LEU A 542 0.45 11.24 -2.80
C LEU A 542 -0.78 10.67 -2.07
N LEU A 543 -1.72 10.05 -2.79
CA LEU A 543 -2.88 9.38 -2.19
C LEU A 543 -2.46 8.16 -1.37
N GLY A 544 -1.49 7.39 -1.86
CA GLY A 544 -0.87 6.28 -1.12
C GLY A 544 -0.15 6.76 0.14
N ALA A 545 0.63 7.85 0.05
CA ALA A 545 1.29 8.48 1.18
C ALA A 545 0.29 9.07 2.18
N VAL A 546 -0.85 9.59 1.73
CA VAL A 546 -1.93 10.05 2.59
C VAL A 546 -2.57 8.87 3.32
N LEU A 547 -2.85 7.75 2.66
CA LEU A 547 -3.43 6.58 3.33
C LEU A 547 -2.45 5.91 4.30
N VAL A 548 -1.20 5.72 3.90
CA VAL A 548 -0.14 5.20 4.77
C VAL A 548 0.16 6.19 5.90
N GLY A 549 0.12 7.49 5.61
CA GLY A 549 0.26 8.56 6.59
C GLY A 549 -0.87 8.53 7.60
N VAL A 550 -2.12 8.41 7.17
CA VAL A 550 -3.29 8.24 8.02
C VAL A 550 -3.16 6.98 8.85
N GLU A 551 -2.83 5.83 8.26
CA GLU A 551 -2.64 4.57 8.98
C GLU A 551 -1.51 4.64 10.01
N ARG A 552 -0.33 5.18 9.64
CA ARG A 552 0.82 5.35 10.53
C ARG A 552 0.56 6.34 11.65
N THR A 553 -0.12 7.43 11.33
CA THR A 553 -0.53 8.45 12.29
C THR A 553 -1.49 7.82 13.29
N VAL A 554 -2.53 7.14 12.79
CA VAL A 554 -3.54 6.44 13.57
C VAL A 554 -2.97 5.27 14.39
N SER A 555 -1.92 4.59 13.92
CA SER A 555 -1.25 3.50 14.66
C SER A 555 -0.23 4.00 15.67
N ARG A 556 0.56 5.04 15.37
CA ARG A 556 1.46 5.69 16.33
C ARG A 556 0.70 6.30 17.51
N PHE A 557 -0.50 6.81 17.27
CA PHE A 557 -1.37 7.31 18.34
C PHE A 557 -1.90 6.24 19.30
N GLN A 558 -1.64 4.94 19.07
CA GLN A 558 -1.99 3.89 20.04
C GLN A 558 -1.04 3.79 21.24
N ILE A 559 0.17 4.36 21.16
CA ILE A 559 1.24 4.16 22.15
C ILE A 559 1.26 5.26 23.23
N LEU A 560 0.62 6.41 22.99
CA LEU A 560 0.69 7.58 23.88
C LEU A 560 -0.68 7.90 24.51
N ARG A 561 -0.75 7.96 25.84
CA ARG A 561 -1.99 7.99 26.64
C ARG A 561 -2.34 9.42 27.12
N ASP A 562 -3.65 9.70 27.12
CA ASP A 562 -4.43 10.83 27.68
C ASP A 562 -4.28 12.25 27.08
N ASP A 563 -3.10 12.80 26.80
CA ASP A 563 -2.96 14.17 26.19
C ASP A 563 -3.41 14.27 24.71
N HIS A 564 -3.75 13.13 24.10
CA HIS A 564 -3.89 13.02 22.65
C HIS A 564 -5.31 13.20 22.11
N LEU A 565 -6.34 13.12 22.94
CA LEU A 565 -7.72 13.39 22.49
C LEU A 565 -7.87 14.82 21.97
N GLN A 566 -7.22 15.78 22.64
CA GLN A 566 -7.21 17.17 22.21
C GLN A 566 -6.41 17.33 20.90
N LYS A 567 -5.27 16.65 20.76
CA LYS A 567 -4.49 16.65 19.51
C LYS A 567 -5.25 15.98 18.35
N MET A 568 -5.95 14.88 18.58
CA MET A 568 -6.78 14.25 17.54
C MET A 568 -7.93 15.14 17.11
N ARG A 569 -8.62 15.82 18.05
CA ARG A 569 -9.63 16.82 17.70
C ARG A 569 -9.06 17.93 16.83
N MET A 570 -7.89 18.46 17.22
CA MET A 570 -7.19 19.51 16.47
C MET A 570 -6.74 19.07 15.07
N VAL A 571 -6.55 17.78 14.81
CA VAL A 571 -6.19 17.30 13.46
C VAL A 571 -7.43 16.92 12.65
N VAL A 572 -8.35 16.13 13.23
CA VAL A 572 -9.47 15.56 12.48
C VAL A 572 -10.49 16.62 12.07
N ALA A 573 -10.81 17.58 12.95
CA ALA A 573 -11.79 18.61 12.64
C ALA A 573 -11.38 19.52 11.45
N PRO A 574 -10.18 20.15 11.45
CA PRO A 574 -9.75 20.91 10.28
C PRO A 574 -9.46 20.01 9.07
N SER A 575 -9.07 18.75 9.27
CA SER A 575 -8.96 17.80 8.15
C SER A 575 -10.31 17.59 7.47
N VAL A 576 -11.42 17.49 8.20
CA VAL A 576 -12.76 17.36 7.59
C VAL A 576 -13.12 18.60 6.77
N VAL A 577 -12.80 19.79 7.27
CA VAL A 577 -13.02 21.05 6.54
C VAL A 577 -12.15 21.11 5.28
N LEU A 578 -10.85 20.84 5.41
CA LEU A 578 -9.90 20.80 4.29
C LEU A 578 -10.25 19.70 3.28
N LEU A 579 -10.80 18.57 3.73
CA LEU A 579 -11.19 17.46 2.88
C LEU A 579 -12.56 17.67 2.24
N ALA A 580 -13.41 18.55 2.77
CA ALA A 580 -14.63 19.00 2.09
C ALA A 580 -14.30 19.95 0.92
N MET A 581 -13.19 20.70 0.99
CA MET A 581 -12.76 21.67 -0.03
C MET A 581 -12.73 21.12 -1.45
N PRO A 582 -12.27 19.89 -1.74
CA PRO A 582 -12.39 19.31 -3.07
C PRO A 582 -13.79 19.28 -3.66
N MET A 583 -14.80 18.93 -2.87
CA MET A 583 -16.17 19.01 -3.35
C MET A 583 -16.60 20.46 -3.60
N ILE A 584 -16.22 21.36 -2.69
CA ILE A 584 -16.54 22.79 -2.82
C ILE A 584 -15.93 23.34 -4.10
N ALA A 585 -14.64 23.09 -4.33
CA ALA A 585 -13.91 23.53 -5.51
C ALA A 585 -14.46 22.90 -6.79
N MET A 586 -14.78 21.59 -6.77
CA MET A 586 -15.45 20.91 -7.88
C MET A 586 -16.80 21.54 -8.22
N PHE A 587 -17.55 21.90 -7.19
CA PHE A 587 -18.83 22.56 -7.35
C PHE A 587 -18.68 23.97 -7.90
N VAL A 588 -17.79 24.78 -7.32
CA VAL A 588 -17.48 26.14 -7.78
C VAL A 588 -17.01 26.11 -9.24
N TYR A 589 -16.18 25.13 -9.62
CA TYR A 589 -15.77 24.91 -11.00
C TYR A 589 -16.98 24.67 -11.91
N LEU A 590 -17.86 23.74 -11.53
CA LEU A 590 -19.02 23.38 -12.33
C LEU A 590 -19.98 24.56 -12.49
N LEU A 591 -20.23 25.28 -11.41
CA LEU A 591 -21.05 26.48 -11.38
C LEU A 591 -20.45 27.57 -12.28
N ALA A 592 -19.15 27.85 -12.16
CA ALA A 592 -18.45 28.83 -12.99
C ALA A 592 -18.54 28.46 -14.48
N ARG A 593 -18.46 27.17 -14.81
CA ARG A 593 -18.61 26.68 -16.19
C ARG A 593 -20.04 26.84 -16.73
N ILE A 594 -21.05 26.51 -15.92
CA ILE A 594 -22.46 26.71 -16.27
C ILE A 594 -22.75 28.20 -16.51
N LEU A 595 -22.32 29.06 -15.60
CA LEU A 595 -22.53 30.51 -15.69
C LEU A 595 -21.72 31.14 -16.83
N GLY A 596 -20.54 30.60 -17.14
CA GLY A 596 -19.67 31.09 -18.20
C GLY A 596 -20.04 30.65 -19.61
N SER A 597 -21.23 30.06 -19.83
CA SER A 597 -21.69 29.54 -21.14
C SER A 597 -20.78 28.48 -21.76
N HIS A 598 -19.91 27.85 -20.97
CA HIS A 598 -19.03 26.75 -21.36
C HIS A 598 -19.47 25.47 -20.64
N PRO A 599 -20.63 24.89 -21.02
CA PRO A 599 -21.16 23.75 -20.31
C PRO A 599 -20.18 22.58 -20.37
N ILE A 600 -20.09 21.85 -19.27
CA ILE A 600 -19.37 20.58 -19.21
C ILE A 600 -20.07 19.53 -20.08
N THR A 601 -19.41 18.41 -20.31
CA THR A 601 -20.01 17.26 -20.96
C THR A 601 -21.25 16.81 -20.16
N GLY A 602 -21.07 16.40 -18.91
CA GLY A 602 -22.15 15.83 -18.11
C GLY A 602 -22.64 14.48 -18.66
N PRO A 603 -23.55 13.83 -17.92
CA PRO A 603 -23.96 12.46 -18.19
C PRO A 603 -24.78 12.31 -19.48
N ASN A 604 -24.82 11.09 -20.05
CA ASN A 604 -25.65 10.82 -21.23
C ASN A 604 -27.14 11.06 -20.89
N PRO A 605 -27.94 11.66 -21.80
CA PRO A 605 -29.37 11.88 -21.62
C PRO A 605 -30.17 10.66 -21.15
N GLY A 606 -29.85 9.45 -21.62
CA GLY A 606 -30.52 8.21 -21.19
C GLY A 606 -30.08 7.67 -19.82
N SER A 607 -29.07 8.27 -19.19
CA SER A 607 -28.59 7.82 -17.88
C SER A 607 -29.56 8.22 -16.76
N VAL A 608 -29.54 7.45 -15.67
CA VAL A 608 -30.33 7.75 -14.46
C VAL A 608 -30.01 9.15 -13.91
N PHE A 609 -28.75 9.57 -13.99
CA PHE A 609 -28.30 10.87 -13.46
C PHE A 609 -28.77 12.05 -14.31
N ALA A 610 -28.85 11.89 -15.64
CA ALA A 610 -29.44 12.89 -16.50
C ALA A 610 -30.96 13.00 -16.28
N ASN A 611 -31.64 11.86 -16.14
CA ASN A 611 -33.09 11.80 -15.88
C ASN A 611 -33.50 12.41 -14.54
N MET A 612 -32.63 12.35 -13.52
CA MET A 612 -32.85 13.07 -12.26
C MET A 612 -32.81 14.60 -12.42
N GLY A 613 -32.21 15.09 -13.50
CA GLY A 613 -31.86 16.49 -13.68
C GLY A 613 -30.56 16.86 -12.96
N VAL A 614 -29.80 17.76 -13.58
CA VAL A 614 -28.50 18.24 -13.07
C VAL A 614 -28.63 18.69 -11.61
N ASN A 615 -29.63 19.52 -11.31
CA ASN A 615 -29.84 20.07 -9.97
C ASN A 615 -29.92 18.96 -8.90
N ARG A 616 -30.76 17.94 -9.11
CA ARG A 616 -30.92 16.86 -8.14
C ARG A 616 -29.68 15.98 -8.05
N SER A 617 -29.04 15.70 -9.20
CA SER A 617 -27.82 14.89 -9.26
C SER A 617 -26.65 15.49 -8.47
N PHE A 618 -26.60 16.83 -8.34
CA PHE A 618 -25.59 17.53 -7.54
C PHE A 618 -26.02 17.82 -6.10
N THR A 619 -27.25 18.29 -5.90
CA THR A 619 -27.72 18.73 -4.58
C THR A 619 -27.95 17.55 -3.64
N ILE A 620 -28.48 16.41 -4.09
CA ILE A 620 -28.80 15.30 -3.19
C ILE A 620 -27.54 14.69 -2.55
N PRO A 621 -26.46 14.36 -3.29
CA PRO A 621 -25.22 13.88 -2.67
C PRO A 621 -24.66 14.84 -1.61
N MET A 622 -24.67 16.15 -1.88
CA MET A 622 -24.24 17.16 -0.90
C MET A 622 -25.12 17.18 0.34
N LEU A 623 -26.43 17.03 0.18
CA LEU A 623 -27.37 16.94 1.29
C LEU A 623 -27.11 15.69 2.14
N LEU A 624 -26.86 14.53 1.52
CA LEU A 624 -26.53 13.30 2.24
C LEU A 624 -25.24 13.45 3.07
N LEU A 625 -24.22 14.11 2.50
CA LEU A 625 -22.99 14.44 3.23
C LEU A 625 -23.24 15.42 4.38
N ALA A 626 -24.04 16.46 4.15
CA ALA A 626 -24.40 17.42 5.19
C ALA A 626 -25.13 16.74 6.35
N VAL A 627 -26.13 15.88 6.07
CA VAL A 627 -26.84 15.09 7.07
C VAL A 627 -25.90 14.15 7.83
N GLY A 628 -24.99 13.48 7.12
CA GLY A 628 -23.96 12.66 7.75
C GLY A 628 -23.07 13.45 8.71
N LEU A 629 -22.63 14.65 8.31
CA LEU A 629 -21.82 15.54 9.14
C LEU A 629 -22.59 16.06 10.35
N VAL A 630 -23.87 16.43 10.20
CA VAL A 630 -24.74 16.86 11.31
C VAL A 630 -24.88 15.74 12.34
N GLY A 631 -25.21 14.52 11.90
CA GLY A 631 -25.36 13.40 12.82
C GLY A 631 -24.03 13.04 13.50
N ASN A 632 -22.90 13.15 12.80
CA ASN A 632 -21.58 12.97 13.41
C ASN A 632 -21.23 14.10 14.39
N ALA A 633 -21.59 15.35 14.11
CA ALA A 633 -21.41 16.47 15.02
C ALA A 633 -22.20 16.25 16.32
N ILE A 634 -23.44 15.79 16.22
CA ILE A 634 -24.31 15.40 17.35
C ILE A 634 -23.68 14.23 18.13
N CYS A 635 -23.27 13.18 17.42
CA CYS A 635 -22.72 11.94 17.98
C CYS A 635 -21.39 12.18 18.71
N LEU A 636 -20.46 12.89 18.08
CA LEU A 636 -19.11 13.19 18.58
C LEU A 636 -19.08 14.39 19.52
N ARG A 637 -20.18 15.15 19.61
CA ARG A 637 -20.31 16.39 20.39
C ARG A 637 -19.24 17.41 19.99
N SER A 638 -19.09 17.62 18.69
CA SER A 638 -18.10 18.55 18.13
C SER A 638 -18.80 19.74 17.50
N ALA A 639 -18.51 20.91 18.04
CA ALA A 639 -18.99 22.16 17.47
C ALA A 639 -18.30 22.43 16.11
N GLU A 640 -17.05 22.04 15.96
CA GLU A 640 -16.30 22.17 14.70
C GLU A 640 -16.95 21.39 13.56
N LEU A 641 -17.39 20.16 13.82
CA LEU A 641 -18.19 19.38 12.86
C LEU A 641 -19.56 20.01 12.62
N GLY A 642 -20.17 20.61 13.64
CA GLY A 642 -21.39 21.40 13.49
C GLY A 642 -21.20 22.55 12.51
N LEU A 643 -20.13 23.33 12.66
CA LEU A 643 -19.76 24.41 11.73
C LEU A 643 -19.51 23.89 10.32
N ALA A 644 -18.70 22.83 10.17
CA ALA A 644 -18.44 22.22 8.87
C ALA A 644 -19.73 21.74 8.19
N SER A 645 -20.62 21.09 8.95
CA SER A 645 -21.89 20.60 8.42
C SER A 645 -22.82 21.72 7.95
N SER A 646 -22.88 22.84 8.67
CA SER A 646 -23.63 24.03 8.28
C SER A 646 -23.06 24.70 7.03
N LEU A 647 -21.73 24.80 6.90
CA LEU A 647 -21.09 25.31 5.69
C LEU A 647 -21.44 24.45 4.48
N VAL A 648 -21.40 23.13 4.61
CA VAL A 648 -21.82 22.20 3.55
C VAL A 648 -23.31 22.33 3.24
N PHE A 649 -24.15 22.55 4.26
CA PHE A 649 -25.61 22.76 4.08
C PHE A 649 -25.92 24.05 3.31
N ASN A 650 -25.24 25.15 3.67
CA ASN A 650 -25.33 26.42 2.94
C ASN A 650 -24.85 26.30 1.52
N LEU A 651 -23.72 25.62 1.30
CA LEU A 651 -23.23 25.34 -0.03
C LEU A 651 -24.25 24.52 -0.84
N CYS A 652 -24.87 23.51 -0.23
CA CYS A 652 -25.91 22.70 -0.86
C CYS A 652 -27.12 23.55 -1.29
N ALA A 653 -27.58 24.46 -0.43
CA ALA A 653 -28.67 25.39 -0.73
C ALA A 653 -28.29 26.38 -1.84
N THR A 654 -27.11 26.98 -1.74
CA THR A 654 -26.52 27.83 -2.79
C THR A 654 -26.50 27.11 -4.13
N SER A 655 -26.04 25.85 -4.11
CA SER A 655 -25.90 25.01 -5.30
C SER A 655 -27.24 24.74 -5.96
N ALA A 656 -28.21 24.30 -5.17
CA ALA A 656 -29.55 23.99 -5.64
C ALA A 656 -30.20 25.22 -6.29
N TYR A 657 -30.08 26.37 -5.65
CA TYR A 657 -30.66 27.62 -6.12
C TYR A 657 -30.00 28.11 -7.40
N LEU A 658 -28.66 28.16 -7.43
CA LEU A 658 -27.92 28.63 -8.60
C LEU A 658 -28.11 27.72 -9.81
N MET A 659 -28.25 26.40 -9.63
CA MET A 659 -28.56 25.49 -10.72
C MET A 659 -30.03 25.61 -11.18
N ALA A 660 -30.96 25.97 -10.29
CA ALA A 660 -32.35 26.21 -10.66
C ALA A 660 -32.51 27.49 -11.51
N VAL A 661 -31.76 28.53 -11.16
CA VAL A 661 -31.85 29.85 -11.78
C VAL A 661 -30.89 30.02 -12.96
N GLY A 662 -29.73 29.37 -12.94
CA GLY A 662 -28.63 29.61 -13.87
C GLY A 662 -28.99 29.45 -15.35
N ASN A 663 -30.00 28.64 -15.67
CA ASN A 663 -30.48 28.46 -17.04
C ASN A 663 -31.23 29.68 -17.60
N ALA A 664 -31.76 30.56 -16.74
CA ALA A 664 -32.52 31.75 -17.12
C ALA A 664 -31.68 33.04 -17.19
N GLY A 665 -30.39 32.96 -16.85
CA GLY A 665 -29.54 34.13 -16.63
C GLY A 665 -29.68 34.69 -15.21
N MET A 666 -28.57 35.16 -14.64
CA MET A 666 -28.52 35.66 -13.26
C MET A 666 -28.77 37.17 -13.24
N SER A 667 -29.96 37.58 -12.80
CA SER A 667 -30.28 38.97 -12.49
C SER A 667 -29.84 39.32 -11.06
N THR A 668 -29.80 40.62 -10.74
CA THR A 668 -29.53 41.12 -9.38
C THR A 668 -30.52 40.56 -8.35
N ASP A 669 -31.79 40.41 -8.72
CA ASP A 669 -32.83 39.80 -7.87
C ASP A 669 -32.46 38.36 -7.47
N HIS A 670 -31.84 37.61 -8.39
CA HIS A 670 -31.43 36.24 -8.11
C HIS A 670 -30.29 36.17 -7.10
N TRP A 671 -29.31 37.08 -7.18
CA TRP A 671 -28.23 37.18 -6.20
C TRP A 671 -28.75 37.55 -4.81
N LEU A 672 -29.77 38.40 -4.76
CA LEU A 672 -30.41 38.81 -3.53
C LEU A 672 -31.14 37.66 -2.85
N GLN A 673 -31.99 36.96 -3.59
CA GLN A 673 -32.68 35.76 -3.12
C GLN A 673 -31.71 34.66 -2.66
N LEU A 674 -30.55 34.54 -3.32
CA LEU A 674 -29.50 33.62 -2.89
C LEU A 674 -28.92 34.01 -1.52
N ALA A 675 -28.63 35.29 -1.30
CA ALA A 675 -28.14 35.78 -0.01
C ALA A 675 -29.17 35.57 1.11
N GLU A 676 -30.44 35.84 0.82
CA GLU A 676 -31.57 35.57 1.73
C GLU A 676 -31.67 34.07 2.07
N LEU A 677 -31.58 33.20 1.06
CA LEU A 677 -31.63 31.75 1.24
C LEU A 677 -30.48 31.25 2.13
N ASN A 678 -29.25 31.70 1.89
CA ASN A 678 -28.10 31.31 2.69
C ASN A 678 -28.19 31.79 4.13
N SER A 679 -28.69 33.01 4.34
CA SER A 679 -28.90 33.53 5.69
C SER A 679 -30.01 32.75 6.41
N LEU A 680 -31.11 32.42 5.72
CA LEU A 680 -32.18 31.59 6.27
C LEU A 680 -31.68 30.19 6.66
N VAL A 681 -30.94 29.53 5.77
CA VAL A 681 -30.39 28.18 6.01
C VAL A 681 -29.41 28.18 7.17
N SER A 682 -28.50 29.17 7.23
CA SER A 682 -27.57 29.33 8.35
C SER A 682 -28.30 29.51 9.66
N THR A 683 -29.37 30.30 9.67
CA THR A 683 -30.11 30.62 10.89
C THR A 683 -30.95 29.45 11.38
N ILE A 684 -31.65 28.74 10.48
CA ILE A 684 -32.37 27.50 10.81
C ILE A 684 -31.40 26.47 11.40
N PHE A 685 -30.23 26.33 10.78
CA PHE A 685 -29.19 25.44 11.29
C PHE A 685 -28.74 25.84 12.70
N ALA A 686 -28.45 27.12 12.90
CA ALA A 686 -27.98 27.64 14.18
C ALA A 686 -29.01 27.43 15.30
N LEU A 687 -30.28 27.69 15.02
CA LEU A 687 -31.39 27.47 15.94
C LEU A 687 -31.57 25.98 16.27
N ALA A 688 -31.53 25.10 15.27
CA ALA A 688 -31.63 23.66 15.48
C ALA A 688 -30.48 23.13 16.36
N TRP A 689 -29.26 23.64 16.15
CA TRP A 689 -28.10 23.27 16.94
C TRP A 689 -28.18 23.79 18.39
N LEU A 690 -28.60 25.05 18.59
CA LEU A 690 -28.85 25.61 19.91
C LEU A 690 -29.92 24.83 20.67
N LEU A 691 -31.03 24.48 19.99
CA LEU A 691 -32.08 23.66 20.57
C LEU A 691 -31.55 22.28 20.99
N TYR A 692 -30.73 21.65 20.16
CA TYR A 692 -30.08 20.38 20.49
C TYR A 692 -29.18 20.50 21.74
N LEU A 693 -28.35 21.54 21.82
CA LEU A 693 -27.50 21.79 22.97
C LEU A 693 -28.34 22.03 24.24
N TRP A 694 -29.40 22.82 24.14
CA TRP A 694 -30.32 23.10 25.24
C TRP A 694 -31.00 21.84 25.77
N LEU A 695 -31.60 21.04 24.88
CA LEU A 695 -32.28 19.79 25.23
C LEU A 695 -31.36 18.77 25.89
N ARG A 696 -30.07 18.77 25.53
CA ARG A 696 -29.13 17.73 25.97
C ARG A 696 -28.39 18.05 27.25
N TYR A 697 -28.05 19.32 27.49
CA TYR A 697 -27.20 19.68 28.62
C TYR A 697 -27.97 20.19 29.83
N GLY A 698 -29.14 20.81 29.69
CA GLY A 698 -29.97 21.30 30.81
C GLY A 698 -29.33 22.38 31.71
N GLU A 699 -28.01 22.49 31.68
CA GLU A 699 -27.12 23.38 32.40
C GLU A 699 -26.61 24.52 31.48
N PRO A 700 -26.21 25.68 32.02
CA PRO A 700 -25.60 26.74 31.23
C PRO A 700 -24.34 26.22 30.52
N LEU A 701 -24.37 26.22 29.19
CA LEU A 701 -23.28 25.77 28.34
C LEU A 701 -21.98 26.51 28.67
N ASP A 702 -20.86 25.77 28.71
CA ASP A 702 -19.52 26.35 28.78
C ASP A 702 -19.36 27.43 27.69
N THR A 703 -19.28 28.68 28.13
CA THR A 703 -19.39 29.87 27.29
C THR A 703 -18.26 29.97 26.28
N GLN A 704 -17.08 29.40 26.60
CA GLN A 704 -15.94 29.40 25.69
C GLN A 704 -16.17 28.50 24.46
N GLY A 705 -16.74 27.30 24.67
CA GLY A 705 -17.08 26.38 23.59
C GLY A 705 -18.19 26.93 22.69
N LEU A 706 -19.18 27.59 23.31
CA LEU A 706 -20.29 28.23 22.63
C LEU A 706 -19.81 29.41 21.74
N GLN A 707 -18.97 30.29 22.27
CA GLN A 707 -18.45 31.47 21.56
C GLN A 707 -17.63 31.10 20.33
N ARG A 708 -16.74 30.09 20.42
CA ARG A 708 -15.88 29.66 19.30
C ARG A 708 -16.68 29.21 18.07
N TRP A 709 -17.91 28.73 18.27
CA TRP A 709 -18.77 28.24 17.21
C TRP A 709 -19.84 29.23 16.76
N LEU A 710 -20.51 29.89 17.72
CA LEU A 710 -21.59 30.81 17.40
C LEU A 710 -21.09 32.02 16.62
N VAL A 711 -19.87 32.51 16.90
CA VAL A 711 -19.33 33.71 16.25
C VAL A 711 -19.11 33.48 14.75
N PRO A 712 -18.42 32.42 14.27
CA PRO A 712 -18.34 32.13 12.84
C PRO A 712 -19.70 31.95 12.17
N GLN A 713 -20.64 31.25 12.81
CA GLN A 713 -21.99 31.05 12.30
C GLN A 713 -22.76 32.37 12.16
N TRP A 714 -22.64 33.24 13.17
CA TRP A 714 -23.18 34.58 13.14
C TRP A 714 -22.61 35.38 11.99
N ILE A 715 -21.30 35.35 11.79
CA ILE A 715 -20.64 36.05 10.69
C ILE A 715 -21.18 35.52 9.35
N ILE A 716 -21.28 34.21 9.17
CA ILE A 716 -21.79 33.58 7.94
C ILE A 716 -23.28 33.89 7.72
N ALA A 717 -24.10 34.00 8.77
CA ALA A 717 -25.53 34.32 8.64
C ALA A 717 -25.77 35.82 8.41
N VAL A 718 -25.04 36.68 9.12
CA VAL A 718 -25.29 38.13 9.18
C VAL A 718 -24.57 38.87 8.08
N VAL A 719 -23.33 38.51 7.72
CA VAL A 719 -22.58 39.24 6.68
C VAL A 719 -23.27 39.18 5.31
N PRO A 720 -23.73 38.02 4.80
CA PRO A 720 -24.47 37.95 3.54
C PRO A 720 -25.79 38.71 3.62
N PHE A 721 -26.48 38.67 4.76
CA PHE A 721 -27.73 39.38 4.97
C PHE A 721 -27.55 40.91 4.94
N LEU A 722 -26.53 41.42 5.63
CA LEU A 722 -26.17 42.83 5.62
C LEU A 722 -25.67 43.28 4.24
N ALA A 723 -24.92 42.42 3.54
CA ALA A 723 -24.51 42.67 2.16
C ALA A 723 -25.72 42.76 1.22
N SER A 724 -26.71 41.87 1.35
CA SER A 724 -27.97 41.96 0.58
C SER A 724 -28.73 43.25 0.89
N LEU A 725 -28.86 43.64 2.16
CA LEU A 725 -29.50 44.88 2.57
C LEU A 725 -28.77 46.12 2.01
N ALA A 726 -27.44 46.12 2.03
CA ALA A 726 -26.63 47.22 1.50
C ALA A 726 -26.77 47.34 -0.03
N VAL A 727 -26.81 46.23 -0.75
CA VAL A 727 -27.04 46.22 -2.21
C VAL A 727 -28.45 46.71 -2.55
N ILE A 728 -29.48 46.26 -1.83
CA ILE A 728 -30.86 46.77 -2.00
C ILE A 728 -30.90 48.28 -1.75
N ALA A 729 -30.33 48.74 -0.64
CA ALA A 729 -30.31 50.17 -0.29
C ALA A 729 -29.57 51.00 -1.35
N GLY A 730 -28.45 50.49 -1.86
CA GLY A 730 -27.68 51.14 -2.94
C GLY A 730 -28.47 51.23 -4.25
N ILE A 731 -29.16 50.16 -4.66
CA ILE A 731 -30.00 50.16 -5.88
C ILE A 731 -31.16 51.16 -5.74
N ILE A 732 -31.81 51.22 -4.58
CA ILE A 732 -32.89 52.18 -4.29
C ILE A 732 -32.38 53.62 -4.37
N MET A 733 -31.19 53.89 -3.85
CA MET A 733 -30.59 55.23 -3.91
C MET A 733 -30.14 55.63 -5.32
N ILE A 734 -29.69 54.68 -6.14
CA ILE A 734 -29.14 54.97 -7.47
C ILE A 734 -30.23 55.03 -8.56
N GLU A 735 -31.17 54.08 -8.59
CA GLU A 735 -32.11 53.97 -9.71
C GLU A 735 -33.41 54.76 -9.54
N GLY A 736 -33.73 55.27 -8.35
CA GLY A 736 -34.92 56.08 -8.10
C GLY A 736 -36.27 55.41 -8.44
N ARG A 737 -36.27 54.14 -8.86
CA ARG A 737 -37.45 53.34 -9.16
C ARG A 737 -37.94 52.62 -7.91
N THR A 738 -39.19 52.87 -7.57
CA THR A 738 -39.80 52.58 -6.28
C THR A 738 -40.44 51.18 -6.17
N THR A 739 -40.36 50.65 -4.95
CA THR A 739 -41.27 49.71 -4.26
C THR A 739 -41.40 48.26 -4.71
N THR A 740 -41.45 47.90 -5.99
CA THR A 740 -41.79 46.51 -6.37
C THR A 740 -40.68 45.50 -6.10
N THR A 741 -39.42 45.90 -6.29
CA THR A 741 -38.24 45.09 -5.93
C THR A 741 -38.09 44.98 -4.41
N PHE A 742 -38.36 46.05 -3.66
CA PHE A 742 -38.31 46.06 -2.20
C PHE A 742 -39.40 45.16 -1.56
N VAL A 743 -40.62 45.14 -2.11
CA VAL A 743 -41.71 44.26 -1.65
C VAL A 743 -41.45 42.80 -2.01
N ARG A 744 -40.80 42.51 -3.14
CA ARG A 744 -40.39 41.14 -3.51
C ARG A 744 -39.21 40.62 -2.69
N SER A 745 -38.22 41.46 -2.36
CA SER A 745 -37.13 41.11 -1.43
C SER A 745 -37.60 41.02 0.03
N ALA A 746 -38.67 41.74 0.39
CA ALA A 746 -39.40 41.55 1.64
C ALA A 746 -40.42 40.37 1.55
N GLY A 747 -40.12 39.35 0.76
CA GLY A 747 -40.91 38.12 0.70
C GLY A 747 -40.91 37.36 2.03
N ILE A 748 -41.73 36.31 2.13
CA ILE A 748 -41.85 35.48 3.35
C ILE A 748 -40.48 34.97 3.83
N ALA A 749 -39.54 34.69 2.91
CA ALA A 749 -38.19 34.27 3.25
C ALA A 749 -37.36 35.36 3.96
N GLY A 750 -37.43 36.62 3.50
CA GLY A 750 -36.76 37.76 4.14
C GLY A 750 -37.28 38.03 5.54
N TRP A 751 -38.60 37.97 5.74
CA TRP A 751 -39.22 38.10 7.07
C TRP A 751 -38.90 36.92 7.99
N ALA A 752 -38.96 35.70 7.47
CA ALA A 752 -38.55 34.51 8.22
C ALA A 752 -37.10 34.64 8.67
N ASN A 753 -36.22 35.15 7.81
CA ASN A 753 -34.81 35.35 8.14
C ASN A 753 -34.61 36.42 9.22
N LEU A 754 -35.26 37.58 9.12
CA LEU A 754 -35.24 38.63 10.15
C LEU A 754 -35.72 38.11 11.52
N LEU A 755 -36.84 37.38 11.54
CA LEU A 755 -37.36 36.76 12.76
C LEU A 755 -36.35 35.76 13.34
N SER A 756 -35.79 34.91 12.49
CA SER A 756 -34.82 33.89 12.91
C SER A 756 -33.54 34.52 13.47
N LEU A 757 -33.03 35.59 12.85
CA LEU A 757 -31.87 36.36 13.32
C LEU A 757 -32.17 37.05 14.66
N GLY A 758 -33.39 37.60 14.81
CA GLY A 758 -33.84 38.18 16.07
C GLY A 758 -33.88 37.16 17.22
N VAL A 759 -34.40 35.95 16.96
CA VAL A 759 -34.38 34.85 17.94
C VAL A 759 -32.95 34.43 18.27
N LEU A 760 -32.09 34.31 17.26
CA LEU A 760 -30.68 33.96 17.45
C LEU A 760 -29.94 35.02 18.29
N ALA A 761 -30.23 36.31 18.06
CA ALA A 761 -29.65 37.44 18.80
C ALA A 761 -30.13 37.48 20.26
N TRP A 762 -31.40 37.17 20.48
CA TRP A 762 -31.95 37.07 21.82
C TRP A 762 -31.32 35.91 22.61
N PHE A 763 -31.17 34.74 21.99
CA PHE A 763 -30.49 33.59 22.61
C PHE A 763 -29.01 33.88 22.91
N SER A 764 -28.27 34.46 21.95
CA SER A 764 -26.86 34.77 22.15
C SER A 764 -26.65 35.79 23.27
N ARG A 765 -27.50 36.82 23.35
CA ARG A 765 -27.50 37.81 24.44
C ARG A 765 -27.75 37.12 25.78
N ARG A 766 -28.75 36.25 25.90
CA ARG A 766 -29.06 35.57 27.17
C ARG A 766 -27.92 34.67 27.65
N THR A 767 -27.23 33.98 26.73
CA THR A 767 -26.07 33.14 27.07
C THR A 767 -24.81 33.93 27.40
N LEU A 768 -24.52 35.02 26.67
CA LEU A 768 -23.32 35.84 26.88
C LEU A 768 -23.42 36.71 28.13
N PHE A 769 -24.60 37.28 28.40
CA PHE A 769 -24.81 38.13 29.57
C PHE A 769 -25.28 37.36 30.81
N GLY A 770 -25.82 36.15 30.66
CA GLY A 770 -26.22 35.29 31.77
C GLY A 770 -25.03 34.75 32.59
N SER A 771 -23.87 34.53 31.95
CA SER A 771 -22.63 34.15 32.63
C SER A 771 -21.88 35.34 33.26
N LEU A 772 -22.28 36.57 32.93
CA LEU A 772 -21.83 37.80 33.58
C LEU A 772 -22.71 38.15 34.79
N ARG A 773 -23.33 37.16 35.44
CA ARG A 773 -24.02 37.36 36.72
C ARG A 773 -23.00 37.72 37.81
N TRP A 774 -22.89 39.01 38.07
CA TRP A 774 -23.23 39.68 39.35
C TRP A 774 -22.71 39.16 40.70
N GLU A 775 -21.96 38.05 40.78
CA GLU A 775 -21.38 37.56 42.05
C GLU A 775 -20.10 38.30 42.46
N GLY A 776 -19.60 39.22 41.64
CA GLY A 776 -18.51 40.14 42.00
C GLY A 776 -18.95 41.58 42.27
N LEU A 777 -20.26 41.84 42.40
CA LEU A 777 -20.82 43.19 42.57
C LEU A 777 -22.01 43.26 43.55
N VAL A 778 -22.14 42.25 44.41
CA VAL A 778 -22.86 42.27 45.70
C VAL A 778 -21.90 41.70 46.73
#